data_AF-A0A9J7LS93-F1
#
_entry.id   AF-A0A9J7LS93-F1
#
_cell.length_a   1.000
_cell.length_b   1.000
_cell.length_c   1.000
_cell.angle_alpha   90.00
_cell.angle_beta   90.00
_cell.angle_gamma   90.00
#
_symmetry.space_group_name_H-M   'P 1'
#
loop_
_entity.id
_entity.type
_entity.pdbx_description
1 polymer ?
#
loop_
_entity_poly.entity_id
_entity_poly.type
_entity_poly.pdbx_seq_one_letter_code
_entity_poly.pdbx_strand_id
1 'polypeptide(L)'
;MHMYNSRDNGGSGDTNNKKVSCFGFVMTYNEATGVFSVTPQDQEASKQVLGNLPRNYANWKVARAEYVSPLEHSQAKGRSLASIVEAPCTVKWSNSYQIKPAEEGGRCLYFVAASSGDIFVVFSVIPRDKSTWYHLQISFQGVALYKGMKLVKYEGAKSARSLGDSKLLFQPYFICLEEDHEKQRTYIKYGIGSDTSEKGLVYMVYNDAGPPLGIRFYSFGGGEKDVEIMDARIIEGGAQGEMECTGGTVLKDGKCVEDCHPECNGCIPMSSGSKLNTECRSCKHFSIHKRGGTIQCVAKCPVDMKAADDGVTCRCKDFVFHNDDGSSRCVSACGIAYALGSDGRTCTVKFRADARCGTNFPAPGASPGQCNPYSDGPCCSSGGWCGATEAHCTCNGCKDYRKWRADSRCGADFPAPGANPGQCDPKSDRPCCSTEGWCGASAAHCTCDGCKDFRPAKWRADSRCGADFSAPGANPSQCDPLSDRPCCSTEGWCGATAAHCTCDGCKDFRPVKWRADHRCGTRFPAPGANPGQCNPKSDWPCCSSGGWCGSTPTHCTCDDCRDYRLALWRDDGRCGTDFQASGANPGQCDPKSERPCCSTEGWCGASPAHCTCHGCKDYRLGTAKFRADGRCGTEFPAPGANPGQCNPVSDRPCCSKYGWCGATSAHCTCDDCMDYRPGMALLSSHNVVLKRYRVMML
;
A
#
# COMPACT_ATOMS: atom_id res chain seq x y z
N MET A 1 -21.51 -25.02 15.24
CA MET A 1 -21.66 -23.95 16.24
C MET A 1 -21.11 -24.48 17.55
N HIS A 2 -19.80 -24.35 17.76
CA HIS A 2 -19.20 -24.66 19.06
C HIS A 2 -19.35 -23.42 19.95
N MET A 3 -20.41 -23.36 20.75
CA MET A 3 -20.47 -22.40 21.86
C MET A 3 -19.46 -22.86 22.91
N TYR A 4 -18.26 -22.30 22.89
CA TYR A 4 -17.28 -22.53 23.95
C TYR A 4 -17.76 -21.84 25.22
N ASN A 5 -18.20 -22.61 26.21
CA ASN A 5 -18.43 -22.10 27.55
C ASN A 5 -17.05 -21.91 28.20
N SER A 6 -16.56 -20.66 28.25
CA SER A 6 -15.27 -20.34 28.87
C SER A 6 -15.42 -20.36 30.39
N ARG A 7 -14.67 -21.22 31.08
CA ARG A 7 -14.57 -21.20 32.54
C ARG A 7 -13.35 -20.42 32.99
N ASP A 8 -13.45 -19.72 34.11
CA ASP A 8 -12.29 -19.10 34.75
C ASP A 8 -11.63 -20.12 35.69
N ASN A 9 -10.67 -20.88 35.17
CA ASN A 9 -9.92 -21.86 35.96
C ASN A 9 -8.45 -21.91 35.53
N GLY A 10 -7.56 -22.18 36.47
CA GLY A 10 -6.11 -22.21 36.20
C GLY A 10 -5.51 -20.88 35.79
N GLY A 11 -6.19 -19.76 36.06
CA GLY A 11 -5.78 -18.41 35.68
C GLY A 11 -6.18 -17.99 34.26
N SER A 12 -7.12 -18.70 33.62
CA SER A 12 -7.63 -18.37 32.27
C SER A 12 -8.44 -17.08 32.19
N GLY A 13 -8.93 -16.53 33.30
CA GLY A 13 -9.59 -15.22 33.36
C GLY A 13 -8.64 -14.03 33.27
N ASP A 14 -7.33 -14.23 33.47
CA ASP A 14 -6.30 -13.19 33.37
C ASP A 14 -5.55 -13.31 32.04
N THR A 15 -5.72 -12.29 31.20
CA THR A 15 -5.10 -12.22 29.87
C THR A 15 -3.57 -12.20 29.91
N ASN A 16 -2.96 -11.77 31.02
CA ASN A 16 -1.49 -11.76 31.16
C ASN A 16 -0.89 -13.16 31.28
N ASN A 17 -1.68 -14.11 31.78
CA ASN A 17 -1.24 -15.49 31.95
C ASN A 17 -1.21 -16.25 30.62
N LYS A 18 -1.80 -15.68 29.56
CA LYS A 18 -1.89 -16.28 28.22
C LYS A 18 -2.52 -17.68 28.28
N LYS A 19 -3.51 -17.86 29.15
CA LYS A 19 -4.23 -19.13 29.31
C LYS A 19 -5.63 -19.04 28.75
N VAL A 20 -6.09 -20.14 28.17
CA VAL A 20 -7.44 -20.28 27.64
C VAL A 20 -8.06 -21.54 28.25
N SER A 21 -9.30 -21.42 28.70
CA SER A 21 -10.08 -22.56 29.18
C SER A 21 -11.24 -22.83 28.24
N CYS A 22 -11.23 -24.01 27.62
CA CYS A 22 -12.31 -24.48 26.77
C CYS A 22 -13.11 -25.53 27.53
N PHE A 23 -14.37 -25.22 27.91
CA PHE A 23 -15.23 -26.10 28.70
C PHE A 23 -14.65 -26.53 30.07
N GLY A 24 -13.64 -25.82 30.59
CA GLY A 24 -12.92 -26.21 31.80
C GLY A 24 -11.55 -26.86 31.55
N PHE A 25 -11.20 -27.16 30.30
CA PHE A 25 -9.87 -27.64 29.93
C PHE A 25 -8.93 -26.47 29.68
N VAL A 26 -7.95 -26.30 30.56
CA VAL A 26 -6.99 -25.18 30.57
C VAL A 26 -5.82 -25.49 29.66
N MET A 27 -5.41 -24.50 28.89
CA MET A 27 -4.28 -24.57 27.98
C MET A 27 -3.53 -23.24 27.98
N THR A 28 -2.21 -23.29 27.89
CA THR A 28 -1.35 -22.11 27.76
C THR A 28 -1.05 -21.82 26.29
N TYR A 29 -1.28 -20.59 25.86
CA TYR A 29 -1.07 -20.07 24.51
C TYR A 29 0.36 -19.55 24.31
N ASN A 30 1.01 -20.00 23.24
CA ASN A 30 2.30 -19.49 22.81
C ASN A 30 2.12 -18.55 21.61
N GLU A 31 2.23 -17.24 21.83
CA GLU A 31 2.04 -16.20 20.80
C GLU A 31 2.99 -16.31 19.60
N ALA A 32 4.22 -16.78 19.81
CA ALA A 32 5.21 -16.90 18.75
C ALA A 32 4.88 -18.03 17.76
N THR A 33 4.21 -19.08 18.24
CA THR A 33 3.92 -20.29 17.45
C THR A 33 2.44 -20.45 17.12
N GLY A 34 1.55 -19.71 17.80
CA GLY A 34 0.11 -19.86 17.69
C GLY A 34 -0.42 -21.17 18.31
N VAL A 35 0.40 -21.90 19.07
CA VAL A 35 0.06 -23.23 19.60
C VAL A 35 -0.36 -23.15 21.06
N PHE A 36 -1.33 -23.98 21.44
CA PHE A 36 -1.73 -24.23 22.81
C PHE A 36 -1.08 -25.51 23.34
N SER A 37 -0.47 -25.40 24.52
CA SER A 37 0.12 -26.52 25.24
C SER A 37 -0.45 -26.61 26.65
N VAL A 38 -0.55 -27.81 27.20
CA VAL A 38 -1.00 -28.02 28.58
C VAL A 38 0.23 -28.11 29.48
N THR A 39 0.41 -27.15 30.39
CA THR A 39 1.45 -27.28 31.43
C THR A 39 0.97 -28.24 32.54
N PRO A 40 1.87 -28.75 33.41
CA PRO A 40 1.44 -29.53 34.58
C PRO A 40 0.42 -28.81 35.46
N GLN A 41 0.54 -27.47 35.56
CA GLN A 41 -0.41 -26.62 36.29
C GLN A 41 -1.76 -26.55 35.58
N ASP A 42 -1.77 -26.48 34.24
CA ASP A 42 -2.99 -26.49 33.44
C ASP A 42 -3.72 -27.84 33.53
N GLN A 43 -2.96 -28.95 33.54
CA GLN A 43 -3.51 -30.29 33.75
C GLN A 43 -4.24 -30.38 35.09
N GLU A 44 -3.63 -29.87 36.16
CA GLU A 44 -4.25 -29.91 37.49
C GLU A 44 -5.47 -28.99 37.59
N ALA A 45 -5.37 -27.77 37.05
CA ALA A 45 -6.50 -26.85 36.96
C ALA A 45 -7.66 -27.38 36.11
N SER A 46 -7.36 -28.17 35.08
CA SER A 46 -8.37 -28.84 34.26
C SER A 46 -9.06 -29.95 35.03
N LYS A 47 -8.32 -30.75 35.82
CA LYS A 47 -8.90 -31.81 36.65
C LYS A 47 -9.83 -31.28 37.73
N GLN A 48 -9.52 -30.13 38.32
CA GLN A 48 -10.39 -29.52 39.34
C GLN A 48 -11.80 -29.22 38.81
N VAL A 49 -11.94 -29.03 37.50
CA VAL A 49 -13.18 -28.65 36.85
C VAL A 49 -13.83 -29.81 36.10
N LEU A 50 -13.03 -30.66 35.45
CA LEU A 50 -13.47 -31.76 34.60
C LEU A 50 -13.39 -33.13 35.29
N GLY A 51 -12.86 -33.21 36.51
CA GLY A 51 -12.60 -34.46 37.21
C GLY A 51 -11.41 -35.22 36.61
N ASN A 52 -11.49 -36.55 36.61
CA ASN A 52 -10.43 -37.38 36.00
C ASN A 52 -10.45 -37.25 34.48
N LEU A 53 -9.39 -36.65 33.93
CA LEU A 53 -9.18 -36.57 32.50
C LEU A 53 -8.82 -37.96 31.93
N PRO A 54 -9.22 -38.29 30.69
CA PRO A 54 -8.99 -39.61 30.09
C PRO A 54 -7.51 -40.00 29.97
N ARG A 55 -6.62 -38.99 29.94
CA ARG A 55 -5.16 -39.13 29.81
C ARG A 55 -4.48 -38.00 30.56
N ASN A 56 -3.18 -38.16 30.81
CA ASN A 56 -2.33 -37.06 31.27
C ASN A 56 -1.85 -36.25 30.05
N TYR A 57 -2.33 -35.02 29.91
CA TYR A 57 -1.98 -34.13 28.80
C TYR A 57 -0.83 -33.18 29.13
N ALA A 58 -0.23 -33.27 30.32
CA ALA A 58 0.89 -32.41 30.70
C ALA A 58 2.03 -32.48 29.65
N ASN A 59 2.48 -31.30 29.22
CA ASN A 59 3.47 -31.02 28.18
C ASN A 59 3.04 -31.35 26.74
N TRP A 60 1.77 -31.69 26.50
CA TRP A 60 1.27 -31.94 25.14
C TRP A 60 0.90 -30.61 24.46
N LYS A 61 1.13 -30.55 23.15
CA LYS A 61 0.54 -29.55 22.26
C LYS A 61 -0.82 -30.06 21.86
N VAL A 62 -1.88 -29.38 22.29
CA VAL A 62 -3.25 -29.89 22.23
C VAL A 62 -4.15 -29.10 21.31
N ALA A 63 -3.77 -27.87 20.96
CA ALA A 63 -4.52 -27.06 20.01
C ALA A 63 -3.67 -26.00 19.32
N ARG A 64 -4.25 -25.30 18.34
CA ARG A 64 -3.67 -24.14 17.65
C ARG A 64 -4.73 -23.05 17.48
N ALA A 65 -4.33 -21.79 17.60
CA ALA A 65 -5.13 -20.64 17.20
C ALA A 65 -5.01 -20.42 15.68
N GLU A 66 -6.14 -20.44 14.97
CA GLU A 66 -6.22 -20.16 13.52
C GLU A 66 -7.16 -18.99 13.26
N TYR A 67 -6.93 -18.21 12.21
CA TYR A 67 -7.85 -17.14 11.82
C TYR A 67 -9.14 -17.71 11.23
N VAL A 68 -10.25 -17.01 11.48
CA VAL A 68 -11.58 -17.41 10.96
C VAL A 68 -11.75 -17.10 9.46
N SER A 69 -11.01 -16.12 8.91
CA SER A 69 -11.02 -15.80 7.48
C SER A 69 -9.61 -15.51 6.95
N PRO A 70 -9.17 -16.23 5.90
CA PRO A 70 -7.93 -15.91 5.18
C PRO A 70 -7.93 -14.51 4.53
N LEU A 71 -9.09 -14.00 4.10
CA LEU A 71 -9.24 -12.71 3.42
C LEU A 71 -9.02 -11.54 4.39
N GLU A 72 -9.64 -11.59 5.58
CA GLU A 72 -9.45 -10.57 6.62
C GLU A 72 -8.00 -10.53 7.13
N HIS A 73 -7.34 -11.69 7.22
CA HIS A 73 -5.95 -11.77 7.63
C HIS A 73 -4.97 -11.28 6.55
N SER A 74 -5.21 -11.63 5.28
CA SER A 74 -4.46 -11.11 4.13
C SER A 74 -4.54 -9.59 4.04
N GLN A 75 -5.73 -9.02 4.28
CA GLN A 75 -5.95 -7.58 4.32
C GLN A 75 -5.28 -6.92 5.54
N ALA A 76 -5.23 -7.58 6.70
CA ALA A 76 -4.64 -7.05 7.92
C ALA A 76 -3.10 -7.03 7.95
N LYS A 77 -2.44 -7.88 7.15
CA LYS A 77 -0.98 -8.13 7.25
C LYS A 77 -0.16 -7.82 6.00
N GLY A 78 -0.64 -6.89 5.15
CA GLY A 78 0.17 -6.24 4.10
C GLY A 78 1.22 -7.16 3.47
N ARG A 79 0.80 -8.01 2.52
CA ARG A 79 1.68 -8.83 1.64
C ARG A 79 2.47 -9.98 2.28
N SER A 80 2.48 -10.16 3.59
CA SER A 80 3.10 -11.34 4.20
C SER A 80 2.14 -12.54 4.24
N LEU A 81 1.86 -13.14 3.07
CA LEU A 81 1.00 -14.32 2.94
C LEU A 81 1.65 -15.63 3.43
N ALA A 82 2.98 -15.63 3.62
CA ALA A 82 3.75 -16.81 4.01
C ALA A 82 3.50 -17.31 5.45
N SER A 83 2.78 -16.56 6.28
CA SER A 83 2.47 -16.94 7.67
C SER A 83 1.07 -17.55 7.85
N ILE A 84 0.28 -17.67 6.78
CA ILE A 84 -1.07 -18.24 6.85
C ILE A 84 -0.96 -19.76 6.75
N VAL A 85 -1.25 -20.42 7.86
CA VAL A 85 -1.29 -21.87 7.99
C VAL A 85 -2.73 -22.25 8.29
N GLU A 86 -3.41 -22.88 7.35
CA GLU A 86 -4.71 -23.51 7.56
C GLU A 86 -4.59 -25.00 7.28
N ALA A 87 -5.15 -25.84 8.16
CA ALA A 87 -5.05 -27.28 8.05
C ALA A 87 -6.43 -27.92 7.85
N PRO A 88 -6.57 -28.84 6.88
CA PRO A 88 -7.81 -29.59 6.73
C PRO A 88 -8.06 -30.46 7.96
N CYS A 89 -9.30 -30.46 8.44
CA CYS A 89 -9.80 -31.46 9.37
C CYS A 89 -10.06 -32.77 8.60
N THR A 90 -10.13 -33.89 9.34
CA THR A 90 -10.77 -35.13 8.87
C THR A 90 -10.25 -35.74 7.55
N VAL A 91 -9.00 -35.47 7.16
CA VAL A 91 -8.38 -36.08 5.96
C VAL A 91 -8.22 -37.59 6.14
N LYS A 92 -8.85 -38.38 5.27
CA LYS A 92 -8.78 -39.84 5.27
C LYS A 92 -8.07 -40.37 4.03
N TRP A 93 -6.96 -41.06 4.23
CA TRP A 93 -6.18 -41.65 3.16
C TRP A 93 -6.63 -43.08 2.88
N SER A 94 -6.65 -43.45 1.59
CA SER A 94 -6.99 -44.80 1.13
C SER A 94 -6.09 -45.17 -0.04
N ASN A 95 -5.78 -46.46 -0.17
CA ASN A 95 -5.05 -46.98 -1.33
C ASN A 95 -5.83 -46.84 -2.65
N SER A 96 -7.15 -46.62 -2.58
CA SER A 96 -7.99 -46.31 -3.75
C SER A 96 -7.79 -44.88 -4.28
N TYR A 97 -7.20 -43.97 -3.48
CA TYR A 97 -7.02 -42.57 -3.85
C TYR A 97 -5.60 -42.30 -4.37
N GLN A 98 -5.31 -42.87 -5.53
CA GLN A 98 -4.02 -42.70 -6.20
C GLN A 98 -4.14 -41.77 -7.41
N ILE A 99 -3.09 -41.00 -7.67
CA ILE A 99 -2.96 -40.12 -8.84
C ILE A 99 -1.49 -40.12 -9.28
N LYS A 100 -1.26 -39.98 -10.59
CA LYS A 100 0.11 -39.97 -11.17
C LYS A 100 0.34 -38.74 -12.05
N PRO A 101 0.62 -37.57 -11.46
CA PRO A 101 0.78 -36.31 -12.21
C PRO A 101 2.01 -36.25 -13.14
N ALA A 102 2.97 -37.17 -12.96
CA ALA A 102 4.18 -37.25 -13.78
C ALA A 102 3.97 -37.98 -15.13
N GLU A 103 2.78 -38.52 -15.39
CA GLU A 103 2.45 -39.10 -16.70
C GLU A 103 2.23 -37.99 -17.74
N GLU A 104 2.46 -38.30 -19.02
CA GLU A 104 2.34 -37.32 -20.11
C GLU A 104 0.94 -36.68 -20.14
N GLY A 105 0.90 -35.35 -20.26
CA GLY A 105 -0.32 -34.55 -20.17
C GLY A 105 -0.86 -34.31 -18.75
N GLY A 106 -0.24 -34.87 -17.71
CA GLY A 106 -0.67 -34.74 -16.32
C GLY A 106 -1.97 -35.49 -16.01
N ARG A 107 -2.46 -35.34 -14.78
CA ARG A 107 -3.71 -35.97 -14.31
C ARG A 107 -4.59 -34.97 -13.59
N CYS A 108 -5.90 -35.09 -13.79
CA CYS A 108 -6.91 -34.28 -13.12
C CYS A 108 -7.74 -35.13 -12.18
N LEU A 109 -7.98 -34.63 -10.97
CA LEU A 109 -9.05 -35.10 -10.12
C LEU A 109 -10.30 -34.28 -10.43
N TYR A 110 -11.29 -34.92 -11.04
CA TYR A 110 -12.64 -34.38 -11.24
C TYR A 110 -13.54 -34.91 -10.13
N PHE A 111 -14.30 -34.03 -9.48
CA PHE A 111 -15.19 -34.44 -8.39
C PHE A 111 -16.40 -33.52 -8.26
N VAL A 112 -17.50 -34.09 -7.77
CA VAL A 112 -18.76 -33.38 -7.51
C VAL A 112 -18.97 -33.33 -6.01
N ALA A 113 -19.03 -32.12 -5.44
CA ALA A 113 -19.07 -31.93 -4.00
C ALA A 113 -20.03 -30.84 -3.53
N ALA A 114 -20.50 -30.98 -2.30
CA ALA A 114 -21.28 -29.99 -1.57
C ALA A 114 -20.77 -29.85 -0.12
N SER A 115 -20.78 -28.62 0.40
CA SER A 115 -20.53 -28.34 1.81
C SER A 115 -21.00 -26.93 2.17
N SER A 116 -21.47 -26.78 3.41
CA SER A 116 -21.80 -25.50 4.03
C SER A 116 -20.59 -24.83 4.68
N GLY A 117 -19.43 -25.49 4.61
CA GLY A 117 -18.14 -24.94 5.01
C GLY A 117 -17.10 -25.17 3.93
N ASP A 118 -15.83 -25.22 4.35
CA ASP A 118 -14.72 -25.35 3.44
C ASP A 118 -14.52 -26.79 2.98
N ILE A 119 -14.35 -26.95 1.66
CA ILE A 119 -13.96 -28.19 1.03
C ILE A 119 -12.45 -28.18 0.86
N PHE A 120 -11.75 -29.14 1.46
CA PHE A 120 -10.33 -29.32 1.24
C PHE A 120 -10.04 -30.49 0.32
N VAL A 121 -9.16 -30.28 -0.65
CA VAL A 121 -8.61 -31.35 -1.48
C VAL A 121 -7.10 -31.38 -1.28
N VAL A 122 -6.58 -32.53 -0.84
CA VAL A 122 -5.20 -32.70 -0.40
C VAL A 122 -4.48 -33.66 -1.33
N PHE A 123 -3.34 -33.25 -1.86
CA PHE A 123 -2.41 -34.06 -2.65
C PHE A 123 -1.12 -34.27 -1.87
N SER A 124 -0.59 -35.49 -1.85
CA SER A 124 0.59 -35.81 -1.05
C SER A 124 1.46 -36.91 -1.65
N VAL A 125 2.75 -36.84 -1.31
CA VAL A 125 3.72 -37.93 -1.47
C VAL A 125 3.68 -38.83 -0.25
N ILE A 126 3.82 -38.22 0.93
CA ILE A 126 3.84 -38.88 2.22
C ILE A 126 2.69 -38.30 3.04
N PRO A 127 1.53 -38.98 3.09
CA PRO A 127 0.37 -38.54 3.85
C PRO A 127 0.68 -38.08 5.28
N ARG A 128 1.63 -38.71 5.98
CA ARG A 128 1.97 -38.31 7.35
C ARG A 128 2.83 -37.03 7.43
N ASP A 129 3.56 -36.69 6.38
CA ASP A 129 4.46 -35.54 6.34
C ASP A 129 3.82 -34.38 5.56
N LYS A 130 3.30 -33.40 6.33
CA LYS A 130 2.61 -32.21 5.80
C LYS A 130 3.50 -31.33 4.91
N SER A 131 4.83 -31.44 5.00
CA SER A 131 5.72 -30.68 4.12
C SER A 131 5.63 -31.16 2.65
N THR A 132 5.18 -32.40 2.44
CA THR A 132 5.01 -33.01 1.12
C THR A 132 3.62 -32.78 0.52
N TRP A 133 2.82 -31.89 1.12
CA TRP A 133 1.44 -31.66 0.73
C TRP A 133 1.29 -30.45 -0.17
N TYR A 134 0.46 -30.60 -1.21
CA TYR A 134 -0.33 -29.51 -1.75
C TYR A 134 -1.76 -29.67 -1.26
N HIS A 135 -2.42 -28.60 -0.82
CA HIS A 135 -3.85 -28.68 -0.56
C HIS A 135 -4.57 -27.42 -0.99
N LEU A 136 -5.77 -27.63 -1.50
CA LEU A 136 -6.67 -26.59 -1.95
C LEU A 136 -7.83 -26.48 -0.97
N GLN A 137 -8.12 -25.26 -0.54
CA GLN A 137 -9.30 -24.89 0.24
C GLN A 137 -10.28 -24.18 -0.68
N ILE A 138 -11.47 -24.73 -0.85
CA ILE A 138 -12.55 -24.15 -1.65
C ILE A 138 -13.64 -23.70 -0.67
N SER A 139 -13.81 -22.39 -0.52
CA SER A 139 -14.79 -21.79 0.38
C SER A 139 -15.73 -20.84 -0.35
N PHE A 140 -16.82 -20.44 0.32
CA PHE A 140 -17.73 -19.40 -0.16
C PHE A 140 -17.08 -18.00 -0.18
N GLN A 141 -15.91 -17.83 0.45
CA GLN A 141 -15.16 -16.58 0.50
C GLN A 141 -14.08 -16.50 -0.59
N GLY A 142 -13.57 -17.64 -1.06
CA GLY A 142 -12.54 -17.72 -2.09
C GLY A 142 -11.88 -19.09 -2.14
N VAL A 143 -10.88 -19.22 -2.99
CA VAL A 143 -10.11 -20.45 -3.16
C VAL A 143 -8.66 -20.20 -2.84
N ALA A 144 -8.07 -21.05 -2.00
CA ALA A 144 -6.70 -20.90 -1.52
C ALA A 144 -5.90 -22.19 -1.76
N LEU A 145 -4.70 -22.05 -2.32
CA LEU A 145 -3.74 -23.13 -2.52
C LEU A 145 -2.58 -23.00 -1.55
N TYR A 146 -2.26 -24.11 -0.90
CA TYR A 146 -1.19 -24.21 0.07
C TYR A 146 -0.16 -25.26 -0.37
N LYS A 147 1.12 -24.97 -0.12
CA LYS A 147 2.24 -25.92 -0.23
C LYS A 147 2.92 -26.04 1.13
N GLY A 148 3.07 -27.26 1.64
CA GLY A 148 3.75 -27.47 2.92
C GLY A 148 3.12 -26.65 4.06
N MET A 149 1.79 -26.54 4.06
CA MET A 149 1.01 -25.73 5.01
C MET A 149 1.16 -24.20 4.89
N LYS A 150 1.78 -23.69 3.81
CA LYS A 150 1.93 -22.26 3.56
C LYS A 150 1.10 -21.85 2.36
N LEU A 151 0.34 -20.75 2.50
CA LEU A 151 -0.43 -20.19 1.39
C LEU A 151 0.50 -19.74 0.26
N VAL A 152 0.27 -20.26 -0.95
CA VAL A 152 1.07 -19.94 -2.14
C VAL A 152 0.26 -19.23 -3.23
N LYS A 153 -1.06 -19.42 -3.27
CA LYS A 153 -1.97 -18.76 -4.23
C LYS A 153 -3.36 -18.60 -3.63
N TYR A 154 -4.03 -17.51 -4.01
CA TYR A 154 -5.42 -17.22 -3.65
C TYR A 154 -6.19 -16.71 -4.87
N GLU A 155 -7.45 -17.10 -4.98
CA GLU A 155 -8.41 -16.65 -5.97
C GLU A 155 -9.70 -16.17 -5.28
N GLY A 156 -10.09 -14.92 -5.57
CA GLY A 156 -11.20 -14.24 -4.89
C GLY A 156 -12.46 -14.09 -5.75
N ALA A 157 -12.45 -14.46 -7.03
CA ALA A 157 -13.59 -14.34 -7.93
C ALA A 157 -14.80 -15.08 -7.35
N LYS A 158 -15.97 -14.42 -7.30
CA LYS A 158 -17.21 -15.01 -6.78
C LYS A 158 -17.61 -16.30 -7.51
N SER A 159 -17.34 -16.34 -8.80
CA SER A 159 -17.65 -17.49 -9.66
C SER A 159 -16.66 -18.65 -9.53
N ALA A 160 -15.58 -18.50 -8.76
CA ALA A 160 -14.62 -19.56 -8.46
C ALA A 160 -14.90 -20.29 -7.13
N ARG A 161 -15.91 -19.86 -6.37
CA ARG A 161 -16.13 -20.23 -4.96
C ARG A 161 -17.06 -21.43 -4.81
N SER A 162 -17.06 -22.05 -3.63
CA SER A 162 -18.10 -23.04 -3.30
C SER A 162 -19.46 -22.39 -3.05
N LEU A 163 -20.51 -23.19 -3.19
CA LEU A 163 -21.90 -22.76 -3.01
C LEU A 163 -22.27 -22.45 -1.55
N GLY A 164 -21.51 -22.97 -0.57
CA GLY A 164 -21.76 -22.73 0.86
C GLY A 164 -23.05 -23.37 1.39
N ASP A 165 -23.60 -24.37 0.68
CA ASP A 165 -24.78 -25.13 1.07
C ASP A 165 -24.42 -26.63 1.19
N SER A 166 -24.96 -27.30 2.20
CA SER A 166 -24.63 -28.70 2.51
C SER A 166 -25.77 -29.69 2.29
N LYS A 167 -26.89 -29.30 1.65
CA LYS A 167 -28.08 -30.18 1.64
C LYS A 167 -28.68 -30.45 0.27
N LEU A 168 -28.50 -29.61 -0.75
CA LEU A 168 -29.15 -29.83 -2.05
C LEU A 168 -28.36 -29.34 -3.28
N LEU A 169 -27.22 -28.67 -3.11
CA LEU A 169 -26.50 -28.03 -4.21
C LEU A 169 -25.10 -28.59 -4.35
N PHE A 170 -24.92 -29.44 -5.35
CA PHE A 170 -23.62 -29.99 -5.73
C PHE A 170 -23.01 -29.19 -6.86
N GLN A 171 -21.69 -29.07 -6.85
CA GLN A 171 -20.96 -28.41 -7.91
C GLN A 171 -19.80 -29.29 -8.38
N PRO A 172 -19.57 -29.41 -9.70
CA PRO A 172 -18.42 -30.09 -10.25
C PRO A 172 -17.16 -29.22 -10.17
N TYR A 173 -16.09 -29.78 -9.64
CA TYR A 173 -14.78 -29.16 -9.56
C TYR A 173 -13.74 -30.05 -10.22
N PHE A 174 -12.65 -29.45 -10.69
CA PHE A 174 -11.48 -30.20 -11.12
C PHE A 174 -10.19 -29.56 -10.64
N ILE A 175 -9.22 -30.40 -10.30
CA ILE A 175 -7.85 -29.99 -9.98
C ILE A 175 -6.89 -30.85 -10.77
N CYS A 176 -6.05 -30.22 -11.58
CA CYS A 176 -5.06 -30.94 -12.38
C CYS A 176 -3.65 -30.61 -11.96
N LEU A 177 -2.82 -31.64 -11.96
CA LEU A 177 -1.40 -31.57 -11.66
C LEU A 177 -0.61 -32.13 -12.84
N GLU A 178 0.41 -31.41 -13.26
CA GLU A 178 1.43 -31.84 -14.23
C GLU A 178 2.80 -31.68 -13.55
N GLU A 179 3.47 -32.80 -13.28
CA GLU A 179 4.83 -32.82 -12.71
C GLU A 179 5.84 -33.07 -13.82
N ASP A 180 6.72 -32.09 -14.07
CA ASP A 180 7.75 -32.15 -15.10
C ASP A 180 9.12 -32.16 -14.41
N HIS A 181 9.69 -33.36 -14.36
CA HIS A 181 10.97 -33.61 -13.70
C HIS A 181 12.16 -33.05 -14.50
N GLU A 182 12.05 -32.86 -15.81
CA GLU A 182 13.12 -32.29 -16.61
C GLU A 182 13.22 -30.78 -16.38
N LYS A 183 12.08 -30.09 -16.37
CA LYS A 183 12.01 -28.63 -16.15
C LYS A 183 11.91 -28.25 -14.68
N GLN A 184 11.97 -29.21 -13.76
CA GLN A 184 11.88 -29.02 -12.31
C GLN A 184 10.69 -28.14 -11.93
N ARG A 185 9.48 -28.54 -12.37
CA ARG A 185 8.27 -27.75 -12.16
C ARG A 185 7.05 -28.61 -11.87
N THR A 186 6.15 -28.06 -11.05
CA THR A 186 4.80 -28.61 -10.87
C THR A 186 3.79 -27.55 -11.27
N TYR A 187 2.97 -27.87 -12.28
CA TYR A 187 1.90 -26.99 -12.73
C TYR A 187 0.57 -27.49 -12.18
N ILE A 188 -0.13 -26.63 -11.45
CA ILE A 188 -1.40 -26.92 -10.79
C ILE A 188 -2.47 -25.98 -11.34
N LYS A 189 -3.61 -26.52 -11.75
CA LYS A 189 -4.79 -25.74 -12.16
C LYS A 189 -6.02 -26.19 -11.39
N TYR A 190 -6.86 -25.23 -11.04
CA TYR A 190 -8.15 -25.43 -10.42
C TYR A 190 -9.23 -24.75 -11.26
N GLY A 191 -10.37 -25.42 -11.36
CA GLY A 191 -11.54 -24.86 -12.03
C GLY A 191 -12.84 -25.55 -11.64
N ILE A 192 -13.90 -25.04 -12.26
CA ILE A 192 -15.27 -25.53 -12.10
C ILE A 192 -15.67 -26.21 -13.41
N GLY A 193 -16.10 -27.46 -13.31
CA GLY A 193 -16.52 -28.28 -14.45
C GLY A 193 -17.94 -27.94 -14.91
N SER A 194 -18.39 -28.63 -15.97
CA SER A 194 -19.79 -28.66 -16.37
C SER A 194 -20.42 -29.97 -15.91
N ASP A 195 -21.71 -29.93 -15.56
CA ASP A 195 -22.49 -31.12 -15.17
C ASP A 195 -22.57 -32.19 -16.28
N THR A 196 -22.30 -31.80 -17.53
CA THR A 196 -22.52 -32.63 -18.74
C THR A 196 -21.25 -32.92 -19.53
N SER A 197 -20.11 -32.35 -19.13
CA SER A 197 -18.86 -32.55 -19.86
C SER A 197 -17.64 -32.27 -18.97
N GLU A 198 -16.50 -32.88 -19.32
CA GLU A 198 -15.22 -32.60 -18.67
C GLU A 198 -14.63 -31.24 -19.08
N LYS A 199 -15.42 -30.43 -19.82
CA LYS A 199 -15.14 -29.01 -20.10
C LYS A 199 -15.33 -28.20 -18.83
N GLY A 200 -14.44 -27.24 -18.61
CA GLY A 200 -14.46 -26.47 -17.39
C GLY A 200 -13.76 -25.12 -17.50
N LEU A 201 -14.17 -24.23 -16.60
CA LEU A 201 -13.63 -22.89 -16.46
C LEU A 201 -12.44 -22.92 -15.51
N VAL A 202 -11.26 -22.56 -15.99
CA VAL A 202 -10.03 -22.50 -15.19
C VAL A 202 -9.95 -21.15 -14.50
N TYR A 203 -10.12 -21.15 -13.17
CA TYR A 203 -10.10 -19.93 -12.36
C TYR A 203 -8.74 -19.63 -11.76
N MET A 204 -7.96 -20.67 -11.47
CA MET A 204 -6.69 -20.49 -10.77
C MET A 204 -5.63 -21.42 -11.33
N VAL A 205 -4.45 -20.85 -11.57
CA VAL A 205 -3.25 -21.60 -11.97
C VAL A 205 -2.09 -21.23 -11.05
N TYR A 206 -1.25 -22.21 -10.77
CA TYR A 206 -0.04 -22.04 -9.97
C TYR A 206 1.09 -22.87 -10.60
N ASN A 207 2.18 -22.19 -10.93
CA ASN A 207 3.39 -22.81 -11.44
C ASN A 207 4.44 -22.81 -10.33
N ASP A 208 4.71 -23.98 -9.77
CA ASP A 208 5.76 -24.19 -8.78
C ASP A 208 7.10 -24.39 -9.47
N ALA A 209 8.05 -23.49 -9.23
CA ALA A 209 9.40 -23.52 -9.81
C ALA A 209 10.40 -24.37 -8.99
N GLY A 210 9.91 -25.17 -8.03
CA GLY A 210 10.71 -26.12 -7.27
C GLY A 210 10.67 -27.53 -7.83
N PRO A 211 11.57 -28.42 -7.37
CA PRO A 211 11.54 -29.83 -7.72
C PRO A 211 10.17 -30.45 -7.49
N PRO A 212 9.62 -31.21 -8.45
CA PRO A 212 8.37 -31.92 -8.27
C PRO A 212 8.43 -32.82 -7.02
N LEU A 213 7.34 -32.85 -6.26
CA LEU A 213 7.30 -33.64 -5.03
C LEU A 213 7.18 -35.14 -5.35
N GLY A 214 6.61 -35.49 -6.50
CA GLY A 214 6.31 -36.87 -6.87
C GLY A 214 5.00 -37.32 -6.24
N ILE A 215 3.93 -36.55 -6.46
CA ILE A 215 2.62 -36.75 -5.85
C ILE A 215 2.06 -38.13 -6.22
N ARG A 216 1.51 -38.84 -5.23
CA ARG A 216 0.98 -40.21 -5.41
C ARG A 216 -0.45 -40.38 -4.93
N PHE A 217 -0.85 -39.57 -3.96
CA PHE A 217 -2.13 -39.72 -3.30
C PHE A 217 -2.93 -38.42 -3.36
N TYR A 218 -4.25 -38.58 -3.38
CA TYR A 218 -5.18 -37.49 -3.10
C TYR A 218 -6.14 -37.88 -1.96
N SER A 219 -6.80 -36.89 -1.37
CA SER A 219 -7.83 -37.10 -0.37
C SER A 219 -8.70 -35.84 -0.23
N PHE A 220 -9.83 -35.99 0.44
CA PHE A 220 -10.73 -34.89 0.80
C PHE A 220 -10.68 -34.66 2.31
N GLY A 221 -10.80 -33.40 2.72
CA GLY A 221 -10.93 -32.99 4.11
C GLY A 221 -12.04 -31.94 4.24
N GLY A 222 -12.63 -31.86 5.42
CA GLY A 222 -13.55 -30.78 5.76
C GLY A 222 -12.86 -29.68 6.56
N GLY A 223 -13.55 -28.55 6.71
CA GLY A 223 -13.27 -27.58 7.76
C GLY A 223 -14.09 -27.87 9.00
N GLU A 224 -15.02 -26.95 9.32
CA GLU A 224 -15.97 -27.09 10.44
C GLU A 224 -17.23 -27.90 10.09
N LYS A 225 -17.39 -28.21 8.81
CA LYS A 225 -18.57 -28.86 8.24
C LYS A 225 -18.13 -30.08 7.47
N ASP A 226 -19.00 -31.08 7.45
CA ASP A 226 -18.79 -32.25 6.63
C ASP A 226 -18.82 -31.89 5.13
N VAL A 227 -18.06 -32.64 4.37
CA VAL A 227 -17.98 -32.52 2.90
C VAL A 227 -18.64 -33.76 2.32
N GLU A 228 -19.63 -33.53 1.48
CA GLU A 228 -20.29 -34.59 0.73
C GLU A 228 -19.67 -34.67 -0.67
N ILE A 229 -19.13 -35.84 -1.01
CA ILE A 229 -18.58 -36.14 -2.33
C ILE A 229 -19.54 -37.12 -3.00
N MET A 230 -20.20 -36.68 -4.08
CA MET A 230 -21.07 -37.56 -4.87
C MET A 230 -20.29 -38.40 -5.86
N ASP A 231 -19.24 -37.82 -6.43
CA ASP A 231 -18.46 -38.45 -7.49
C ASP A 231 -17.02 -37.93 -7.41
N ALA A 232 -16.05 -38.80 -7.68
CA ALA A 232 -14.64 -38.47 -7.73
C ALA A 232 -13.90 -39.46 -8.63
N ARG A 233 -13.27 -38.95 -9.69
CA ARG A 233 -12.52 -39.75 -10.66
C ARG A 233 -11.26 -39.05 -11.13
N ILE A 234 -10.28 -39.85 -11.55
CA ILE A 234 -9.08 -39.36 -12.23
C ILE A 234 -9.33 -39.37 -13.72
N ILE A 235 -9.07 -38.23 -14.37
CA ILE A 235 -9.18 -38.06 -15.82
C ILE A 235 -7.84 -37.57 -16.38
N GLU A 236 -7.63 -37.72 -17.69
CA GLU A 236 -6.41 -37.27 -18.34
C GLU A 236 -6.32 -35.73 -18.35
N GLY A 237 -5.15 -35.18 -18.00
CA GLY A 237 -4.97 -33.73 -17.95
C GLY A 237 -4.87 -33.04 -19.32
N GLY A 238 -4.70 -33.84 -20.38
CA GLY A 238 -4.34 -33.46 -21.75
C GLY A 238 -5.49 -33.05 -22.67
N ALA A 239 -6.74 -32.90 -22.20
CA ALA A 239 -7.81 -32.30 -22.99
C ALA A 239 -7.60 -30.78 -23.18
N GLN A 240 -6.49 -30.39 -23.82
CA GLN A 240 -6.05 -29.02 -24.11
C GLN A 240 -7.03 -28.24 -25.00
N GLY A 241 -8.10 -28.87 -25.53
CA GLY A 241 -9.08 -28.26 -26.40
C GLY A 241 -10.40 -27.84 -25.74
N GLU A 242 -10.59 -28.07 -24.44
CA GLU A 242 -11.93 -27.99 -23.81
C GLU A 242 -12.00 -27.20 -22.50
N MET A 243 -10.94 -26.48 -22.13
CA MET A 243 -10.89 -25.67 -20.92
C MET A 243 -10.72 -24.18 -21.26
N GLU A 244 -11.63 -23.35 -20.76
CA GLU A 244 -11.62 -21.90 -21.00
C GLU A 244 -10.98 -21.18 -19.80
N CYS A 245 -9.97 -20.34 -20.08
CA CYS A 245 -9.27 -19.58 -19.05
C CYS A 245 -10.13 -18.40 -18.56
N THR A 246 -10.32 -18.28 -17.25
CA THR A 246 -11.10 -17.21 -16.62
C THR A 246 -10.46 -16.77 -15.30
N GLY A 247 -11.12 -15.92 -14.52
CA GLY A 247 -10.68 -15.56 -13.16
C GLY A 247 -9.38 -14.76 -13.08
N GLY A 248 -8.89 -14.19 -14.18
CA GLY A 248 -7.57 -13.54 -14.25
C GLY A 248 -6.46 -14.43 -14.83
N THR A 249 -6.84 -15.53 -15.48
CA THR A 249 -5.95 -16.34 -16.31
C THR A 249 -6.21 -16.09 -17.79
N VAL A 250 -5.17 -16.21 -18.61
CA VAL A 250 -5.24 -16.07 -20.07
C VAL A 250 -4.60 -17.26 -20.75
N LEU A 251 -5.11 -17.63 -21.93
CA LEU A 251 -4.53 -18.71 -22.72
C LEU A 251 -3.23 -18.24 -23.37
N LYS A 252 -2.12 -18.92 -23.08
CA LYS A 252 -0.83 -18.77 -23.77
C LYS A 252 -0.24 -20.15 -24.04
N ASP A 253 0.21 -20.38 -25.27
CA ASP A 253 0.83 -21.65 -25.70
C ASP A 253 -0.01 -22.90 -25.34
N GLY A 254 -1.35 -22.79 -25.49
CA GLY A 254 -2.27 -23.88 -25.15
C GLY A 254 -2.45 -24.16 -23.65
N LYS A 255 -1.94 -23.28 -22.77
CA LYS A 255 -2.08 -23.40 -21.31
C LYS A 255 -2.63 -22.11 -20.69
N CYS A 256 -3.48 -22.23 -19.67
CA CYS A 256 -3.89 -21.06 -18.90
C CYS A 256 -2.73 -20.57 -18.03
N VAL A 257 -2.38 -19.30 -18.13
CA VAL A 257 -1.34 -18.67 -17.31
C VAL A 257 -1.90 -17.45 -16.60
N GLU A 258 -1.27 -17.06 -15.48
CA GLU A 258 -1.67 -15.85 -14.76
C GLU A 258 -1.46 -14.61 -15.65
N ASP A 259 -2.46 -13.72 -15.69
CA ASP A 259 -2.42 -12.49 -16.47
C ASP A 259 -1.88 -11.31 -15.63
N CYS A 260 -0.62 -11.43 -15.23
CA CYS A 260 0.02 -10.48 -14.33
C CYS A 260 0.61 -9.25 -15.04
N HIS A 261 1.00 -8.23 -14.25
CA HIS A 261 1.81 -7.14 -14.77
C HIS A 261 3.13 -7.67 -15.39
N PRO A 262 3.65 -7.10 -16.50
CA PRO A 262 4.83 -7.61 -17.21
C PRO A 262 6.11 -7.74 -16.37
N GLU A 263 6.21 -6.92 -15.32
CA GLU A 263 7.34 -6.91 -14.37
C GLU A 263 7.18 -7.88 -13.19
N CYS A 264 6.11 -8.68 -13.16
CA CYS A 264 5.87 -9.68 -12.13
C CYS A 264 6.31 -11.08 -12.57
N ASN A 265 6.96 -11.82 -11.67
CA ASN A 265 7.05 -13.27 -11.72
C ASN A 265 5.91 -13.86 -10.88
N GLY A 266 4.72 -13.94 -11.48
CA GLY A 266 3.47 -14.31 -10.80
C GLY A 266 2.88 -13.17 -9.96
N CYS A 267 1.57 -13.22 -9.69
CA CYS A 267 0.85 -12.14 -9.00
C CYS A 267 -0.18 -12.67 -8.01
N ILE A 268 -0.51 -11.82 -7.05
CA ILE A 268 -1.52 -12.06 -6.02
C ILE A 268 -2.44 -10.83 -6.00
N PRO A 269 -3.35 -10.72 -6.98
CA PRO A 269 -4.16 -9.52 -7.15
C PRO A 269 -5.16 -9.38 -6.01
N MET A 270 -5.36 -8.16 -5.48
CA MET A 270 -6.36 -7.91 -4.43
C MET A 270 -7.79 -7.88 -4.98
N SER A 271 -7.93 -7.76 -6.29
CA SER A 271 -9.21 -7.82 -7.01
C SER A 271 -9.03 -8.59 -8.32
N SER A 272 -10.05 -9.35 -8.71
CA SER A 272 -9.98 -10.17 -9.93
C SER A 272 -9.63 -9.32 -11.15
N GLY A 273 -8.65 -9.78 -11.95
CA GLY A 273 -8.17 -9.09 -13.14
C GLY A 273 -7.20 -7.92 -12.89
N SER A 274 -6.84 -7.61 -11.64
CA SER A 274 -5.88 -6.53 -11.35
C SER A 274 -4.47 -6.86 -11.85
N LYS A 275 -3.84 -5.88 -12.52
CA LYS A 275 -2.48 -5.98 -13.09
C LYS A 275 -1.55 -4.90 -12.53
N LEU A 276 -1.66 -4.61 -11.24
CA LEU A 276 -0.78 -3.63 -10.62
C LEU A 276 0.62 -4.21 -10.48
N ASN A 277 1.63 -3.41 -10.81
CA ASN A 277 3.05 -3.73 -10.60
C ASN A 277 3.44 -3.81 -9.11
N THR A 278 2.49 -3.59 -8.22
CA THR A 278 2.68 -3.76 -6.78
C THR A 278 2.03 -5.06 -6.28
N GLU A 279 1.23 -5.77 -7.07
CA GLU A 279 0.60 -7.04 -6.67
C GLU A 279 1.39 -8.25 -7.17
N CYS A 280 2.69 -8.05 -7.43
CA CYS A 280 3.59 -9.12 -7.83
C CYS A 280 3.93 -10.01 -6.63
N ARG A 281 4.05 -11.31 -6.88
CA ARG A 281 4.63 -12.28 -5.94
C ARG A 281 6.13 -12.03 -5.79
N SER A 282 6.81 -11.77 -6.91
CA SER A 282 8.18 -11.29 -6.96
C SER A 282 8.41 -10.44 -8.22
N CYS A 283 9.43 -9.58 -8.18
CA CYS A 283 9.78 -8.74 -9.32
C CYS A 283 10.64 -9.51 -10.31
N LYS A 284 10.41 -9.28 -11.60
CA LYS A 284 11.20 -9.85 -12.70
C LYS A 284 12.58 -9.21 -12.82
N HIS A 285 12.66 -7.88 -12.66
CA HIS A 285 13.89 -7.11 -12.78
C HIS A 285 14.26 -6.40 -11.48
N PHE A 286 13.62 -5.25 -11.18
CA PHE A 286 13.95 -4.47 -9.99
C PHE A 286 12.75 -4.21 -9.09
N SER A 287 13.04 -4.01 -7.81
CA SER A 287 12.07 -3.73 -6.75
C SER A 287 12.31 -2.34 -6.12
N ILE A 288 11.23 -1.61 -5.86
CA ILE A 288 11.23 -0.35 -5.12
C ILE A 288 10.40 -0.55 -3.85
N HIS A 289 11.00 -0.34 -2.69
CA HIS A 289 10.30 -0.42 -1.42
C HIS A 289 9.54 0.88 -1.16
N LYS A 290 8.22 0.79 -1.04
CA LYS A 290 7.30 1.88 -0.68
C LYS A 290 6.83 1.76 0.77
N ARG A 291 6.24 2.85 1.28
CA ARG A 291 5.66 2.95 2.62
C ARG A 291 4.69 1.78 2.88
N GLY A 292 4.74 1.21 4.10
CA GLY A 292 3.87 0.11 4.52
C GLY A 292 4.29 -1.29 4.04
N GLY A 293 5.58 -1.48 3.67
CA GLY A 293 6.09 -2.79 3.22
C GLY A 293 5.67 -3.17 1.80
N THR A 294 5.15 -2.21 1.03
CA THR A 294 4.67 -2.43 -0.34
C THR A 294 5.85 -2.39 -1.31
N ILE A 295 6.11 -3.49 -2.00
CA ILE A 295 7.09 -3.60 -3.09
C ILE A 295 6.44 -3.21 -4.43
N GLN A 296 7.08 -2.31 -5.18
CA GLN A 296 6.73 -2.01 -6.56
C GLN A 296 7.78 -2.58 -7.51
N CYS A 297 7.36 -3.36 -8.50
CA CYS A 297 8.24 -3.93 -9.51
C CYS A 297 8.37 -3.00 -10.73
N VAL A 298 9.61 -2.81 -11.19
CA VAL A 298 9.93 -1.92 -12.32
C VAL A 298 10.99 -2.56 -13.22
N ALA A 299 10.93 -2.24 -14.51
CA ALA A 299 11.87 -2.76 -15.51
C ALA A 299 13.27 -2.15 -15.37
N LYS A 300 13.35 -0.89 -14.91
CA LYS A 300 14.60 -0.14 -14.70
C LYS A 300 14.45 0.76 -13.47
N CYS A 301 15.55 0.99 -12.75
CA CYS A 301 15.54 1.97 -11.67
C CYS A 301 15.29 3.40 -12.20
N PRO A 302 14.47 4.20 -11.50
CA PRO A 302 14.27 5.62 -11.79
C PRO A 302 15.59 6.41 -11.86
N VAL A 303 15.59 7.57 -12.53
CA VAL A 303 16.79 8.37 -12.84
C VAL A 303 17.58 8.79 -11.59
N ASP A 304 16.92 8.99 -10.46
CA ASP A 304 17.49 9.35 -9.16
C ASP A 304 17.90 8.13 -8.31
N MET A 305 17.69 6.92 -8.82
CA MET A 305 17.99 5.65 -8.17
C MET A 305 18.99 4.82 -8.97
N LYS A 306 19.69 3.91 -8.28
CA LYS A 306 20.60 2.92 -8.83
C LYS A 306 20.29 1.55 -8.23
N ALA A 307 20.72 0.50 -8.92
CA ALA A 307 20.68 -0.84 -8.35
C ALA A 307 21.49 -0.89 -7.05
N ALA A 308 20.95 -1.55 -6.04
CA ALA A 308 21.62 -1.88 -4.81
C ALA A 308 22.61 -3.02 -5.03
N ASP A 309 23.34 -3.36 -3.97
CA ASP A 309 24.41 -4.36 -4.04
C ASP A 309 23.86 -5.78 -4.29
N ASP A 310 22.57 -5.98 -4.04
CA ASP A 310 21.83 -7.20 -4.37
C ASP A 310 21.47 -7.34 -5.87
N GLY A 311 21.69 -6.29 -6.67
CA GLY A 311 21.37 -6.24 -8.10
C GLY A 311 19.88 -6.19 -8.44
N VAL A 312 18.98 -6.30 -7.45
CA VAL A 312 17.52 -6.45 -7.66
C VAL A 312 16.69 -5.37 -6.95
N THR A 313 17.31 -4.56 -6.08
CA THR A 313 16.62 -3.47 -5.38
C THR A 313 17.07 -2.12 -5.90
N CYS A 314 16.15 -1.19 -6.15
CA CYS A 314 16.48 0.20 -6.47
C CYS A 314 16.66 1.01 -5.17
N ARG A 315 17.78 1.71 -5.06
CA ARG A 315 18.11 2.63 -3.96
C ARG A 315 18.50 4.01 -4.49
N CYS A 316 18.38 5.06 -3.68
CA CYS A 316 18.82 6.40 -4.08
C CYS A 316 20.30 6.44 -4.49
N LYS A 317 20.63 7.23 -5.52
CA LYS A 317 22.01 7.42 -5.99
C LYS A 317 22.89 8.08 -4.93
N ASP A 318 22.35 9.15 -4.34
CA ASP A 318 23.02 10.02 -3.36
C ASP A 318 22.43 9.79 -1.96
N PHE A 319 21.51 10.67 -1.53
CA PHE A 319 20.97 10.67 -0.16
C PHE A 319 19.47 10.42 -0.12
N VAL A 320 18.98 9.96 1.04
CA VAL A 320 17.57 9.68 1.29
C VAL A 320 17.03 10.72 2.26
N PHE A 321 15.93 11.36 1.88
CA PHE A 321 15.17 12.25 2.75
C PHE A 321 13.82 11.63 3.10
N HIS A 322 13.54 11.48 4.39
CA HIS A 322 12.24 11.06 4.89
C HIS A 322 11.35 12.29 5.12
N ASN A 323 10.21 12.32 4.45
CA ASN A 323 9.20 13.35 4.64
C ASN A 323 8.37 13.06 5.90
N ASP A 324 7.73 14.08 6.46
CA ASP A 324 6.90 13.96 7.67
C ASP A 324 5.68 13.05 7.47
N ASP A 325 5.23 12.91 6.22
CA ASP A 325 4.19 11.96 5.82
C ASP A 325 4.69 10.50 5.76
N GLY A 326 5.94 10.23 6.15
CA GLY A 326 6.57 8.92 6.13
C GLY A 326 6.95 8.41 4.75
N SER A 327 6.83 9.23 3.69
CA SER A 327 7.40 8.93 2.37
C SER A 327 8.90 9.23 2.31
N SER A 328 9.61 8.65 1.34
CA SER A 328 11.04 8.89 1.15
C SER A 328 11.29 9.38 -0.27
N ARG A 329 12.20 10.35 -0.42
CA ARG A 329 12.64 10.86 -1.72
C ARG A 329 14.16 10.91 -1.80
N CYS A 330 14.70 10.74 -3.00
CA CYS A 330 16.13 10.91 -3.23
C CYS A 330 16.47 12.40 -3.33
N VAL A 331 17.55 12.81 -2.67
CA VAL A 331 18.07 14.17 -2.71
C VAL A 331 19.57 14.16 -2.99
N SER A 332 20.06 15.13 -3.76
CA SER A 332 21.48 15.25 -4.11
C SER A 332 22.34 15.86 -2.98
N ALA A 333 21.70 16.46 -1.97
CA ALA A 333 22.36 16.96 -0.76
C ALA A 333 21.37 17.00 0.41
N CYS A 334 21.85 16.72 1.62
CA CYS A 334 21.07 17.00 2.83
C CYS A 334 20.97 18.51 3.05
N GLY A 335 19.75 19.00 3.29
CA GLY A 335 19.52 20.41 3.59
C GLY A 335 20.29 20.87 4.83
N ILE A 336 20.44 22.17 5.03
CA ILE A 336 21.26 22.77 6.10
C ILE A 336 20.85 22.27 7.50
N ALA A 337 19.56 22.00 7.71
CA ALA A 337 18.99 21.46 8.95
C ALA A 337 19.22 19.96 9.16
N TYR A 338 19.88 19.27 8.22
CA TYR A 338 20.05 17.82 8.21
C TYR A 338 21.54 17.44 8.11
N ALA A 339 21.93 16.37 8.79
CA ALA A 339 23.22 15.71 8.73
C ALA A 339 23.07 14.35 8.06
N LEU A 340 24.19 13.74 7.70
CA LEU A 340 24.17 12.33 7.33
C LEU A 340 24.01 11.48 8.59
N GLY A 341 23.08 10.55 8.53
CA GLY A 341 22.88 9.51 9.54
C GLY A 341 24.07 8.55 9.58
N SER A 342 24.01 7.61 10.52
CA SER A 342 25.04 6.59 10.72
C SER A 342 25.24 5.67 9.50
N ASP A 343 24.24 5.56 8.63
CA ASP A 343 24.31 4.84 7.37
C ASP A 343 25.05 5.61 6.25
N GLY A 344 25.48 6.84 6.53
CA GLY A 344 26.16 7.73 5.59
C GLY A 344 25.30 8.21 4.42
N ARG A 345 23.98 7.97 4.46
CA ARG A 345 23.08 8.21 3.32
C ARG A 345 21.76 8.87 3.69
N THR A 346 21.26 8.64 4.89
CA THR A 346 19.99 9.20 5.32
C THR A 346 20.18 10.60 5.87
N CYS A 347 19.39 11.56 5.42
CA CYS A 347 19.40 12.92 5.96
C CYS A 347 18.63 12.95 7.29
N THR A 348 19.36 13.05 8.40
CA THR A 348 18.81 13.09 9.77
C THR A 348 18.80 14.52 10.31
N VAL A 349 17.78 14.89 11.07
CA VAL A 349 17.64 16.24 11.62
C VAL A 349 18.77 16.58 12.61
N LYS A 350 19.42 17.74 12.42
CA LYS A 350 20.48 18.26 13.31
C LYS A 350 19.92 19.00 14.53
N PHE A 351 18.74 19.59 14.39
CA PHE A 351 18.15 20.48 15.37
C PHE A 351 16.85 19.88 15.89
N ARG A 352 16.64 19.95 17.21
CA ARG A 352 15.43 19.41 17.82
C ARG A 352 14.29 20.42 17.70
N ALA A 353 13.08 19.91 17.47
CA ALA A 353 11.87 20.73 17.39
C ALA A 353 11.47 21.36 18.74
N ASP A 354 11.90 20.77 19.85
CA ASP A 354 11.66 21.26 21.22
C ASP A 354 12.68 22.32 21.69
N ALA A 355 13.54 22.80 20.80
CA ALA A 355 14.58 23.80 21.07
C ALA A 355 15.56 23.41 22.20
N ARG A 356 15.75 22.11 22.45
CA ARG A 356 16.76 21.60 23.39
C ARG A 356 18.10 21.36 22.70
N CYS A 357 19.18 21.50 23.47
CA CYS A 357 20.56 21.37 22.97
C CYS A 357 21.52 20.87 24.06
N GLY A 358 22.75 20.52 23.69
CA GLY A 358 23.77 20.04 24.62
C GLY A 358 23.86 18.52 24.71
N THR A 359 24.75 18.02 25.58
CA THR A 359 25.07 16.60 25.74
C THR A 359 23.90 15.77 26.22
N ASN A 360 23.03 16.35 27.06
CA ASN A 360 21.84 15.69 27.60
C ASN A 360 20.68 15.62 26.58
N PHE A 361 20.76 16.38 25.49
CA PHE A 361 19.69 16.50 24.50
C PHE A 361 20.21 16.31 23.06
N PRO A 362 20.82 15.14 22.74
CA PRO A 362 21.27 14.86 21.38
C PRO A 362 20.11 14.87 20.38
N ALA A 363 20.43 15.24 19.14
CA ALA A 363 19.58 15.06 17.97
C ALA A 363 20.10 13.89 17.12
N PRO A 364 19.26 13.22 16.32
CA PRO A 364 19.68 12.13 15.44
C PRO A 364 20.84 12.48 14.51
N GLY A 365 20.94 13.74 14.08
CA GLY A 365 22.02 14.26 13.26
C GLY A 365 23.09 15.07 14.00
N ALA A 366 23.02 15.19 15.33
CA ALA A 366 23.98 15.96 16.12
C ALA A 366 24.06 15.49 17.59
N SER A 367 25.22 14.96 17.98
CA SER A 367 25.54 14.59 19.37
C SER A 367 26.88 15.23 19.77
N PRO A 368 26.92 16.22 20.68
CA PRO A 368 25.79 16.79 21.43
C PRO A 368 24.79 17.55 20.55
N GLY A 369 23.56 17.74 21.04
CA GLY A 369 22.52 18.46 20.32
C GLY A 369 22.88 19.92 20.09
N GLN A 370 22.48 20.47 18.94
CA GLN A 370 22.88 21.81 18.49
C GLN A 370 21.67 22.71 18.30
N CYS A 371 21.87 24.02 18.46
CA CYS A 371 20.88 25.02 18.08
C CYS A 371 21.03 25.39 16.61
N ASN A 372 19.93 25.74 15.96
CA ASN A 372 19.95 26.17 14.58
C ASN A 372 20.65 27.54 14.48
N PRO A 373 21.79 27.65 13.79
CA PRO A 373 22.52 28.92 13.74
C PRO A 373 21.85 29.97 12.84
N TYR A 374 20.79 29.59 12.12
CA TYR A 374 20.01 30.46 11.24
C TYR A 374 18.61 30.79 11.81
N SER A 375 18.35 30.47 13.08
CA SER A 375 17.09 30.84 13.77
C SER A 375 17.31 31.96 14.78
N ASP A 376 16.21 32.43 15.37
CA ASP A 376 16.20 33.44 16.45
C ASP A 376 16.76 32.93 17.79
N GLY A 377 17.26 31.70 17.84
CA GLY A 377 17.85 31.10 19.03
C GLY A 377 19.09 30.28 18.71
N PRO A 378 20.20 30.92 18.26
CA PRO A 378 21.37 30.21 17.78
C PRO A 378 22.32 29.76 18.90
N CYS A 379 22.11 30.17 20.14
CA CYS A 379 22.98 29.85 21.26
C CYS A 379 22.35 28.81 22.17
N CYS A 380 23.15 27.87 22.64
CA CYS A 380 22.77 26.87 23.62
C CYS A 380 23.17 27.31 25.02
N SER A 381 22.20 27.44 25.92
CA SER A 381 22.45 27.74 27.33
C SER A 381 23.02 26.52 28.07
N SER A 382 23.63 26.76 29.24
CA SER A 382 24.08 25.68 30.13
C SER A 382 22.94 24.76 30.60
N GLY A 383 21.70 25.26 30.62
CA GLY A 383 20.48 24.49 30.89
C GLY A 383 19.98 23.64 29.70
N GLY A 384 20.66 23.69 28.56
CA GLY A 384 20.32 22.93 27.36
C GLY A 384 19.12 23.47 26.61
N TRP A 385 18.98 24.81 26.54
CA TRP A 385 17.93 25.50 25.78
C TRP A 385 18.53 26.40 24.71
N CYS A 386 17.91 26.42 23.53
CA CYS A 386 18.27 27.32 22.45
C CYS A 386 17.62 28.70 22.64
N GLY A 387 18.43 29.76 22.53
CA GLY A 387 17.98 31.14 22.65
C GLY A 387 19.02 32.15 22.14
N ALA A 388 18.69 33.43 22.19
CA ALA A 388 19.55 34.53 21.71
C ALA A 388 19.91 35.56 22.79
N THR A 389 19.44 35.39 24.03
CA THR A 389 19.77 36.35 25.10
C THR A 389 21.20 36.15 25.60
N GLU A 390 21.72 37.14 26.32
CA GLU A 390 23.05 37.07 26.95
C GLU A 390 23.21 35.80 27.80
N ALA A 391 22.20 35.46 28.60
CA ALA A 391 22.17 34.22 29.40
C ALA A 391 22.28 32.92 28.56
N HIS A 392 21.99 32.96 27.25
CA HIS A 392 22.15 31.83 26.34
C HIS A 392 23.47 31.85 25.58
N CYS A 393 24.03 33.03 25.30
CA CYS A 393 25.20 33.18 24.41
C CYS A 393 26.52 33.43 25.14
N THR A 394 26.50 34.00 26.36
CA THR A 394 27.72 34.45 27.06
C THR A 394 27.92 33.80 28.43
N CYS A 395 27.07 32.85 28.82
CA CYS A 395 27.22 32.15 30.11
C CYS A 395 28.41 31.17 30.12
N ASN A 396 28.88 30.81 31.31
CA ASN A 396 29.86 29.74 31.47
C ASN A 396 29.27 28.40 31.03
N GLY A 397 29.86 27.76 30.02
CA GLY A 397 29.36 26.52 29.43
C GLY A 397 28.29 26.71 28.35
N CYS A 398 27.90 27.96 28.03
CA CYS A 398 27.09 28.24 26.85
C CYS A 398 27.86 27.96 25.56
N LYS A 399 27.16 27.54 24.51
CA LYS A 399 27.76 27.34 23.17
C LYS A 399 27.01 28.13 22.11
N ASP A 400 27.71 29.08 21.52
CA ASP A 400 27.19 29.92 20.44
C ASP A 400 27.48 29.28 19.08
N TYR A 401 26.42 28.96 18.34
CA TYR A 401 26.54 28.34 17.01
C TYR A 401 26.52 29.37 15.87
N ARG A 402 26.43 30.67 16.15
CA ARG A 402 26.44 31.72 15.11
C ARG A 402 27.67 31.61 14.22
N LYS A 403 27.43 31.51 12.92
CA LYS A 403 28.49 31.35 11.92
C LYS A 403 29.07 32.67 11.42
N TRP A 404 28.40 33.77 11.71
CA TRP A 404 28.80 35.12 11.32
C TRP A 404 28.87 36.03 12.54
N ARG A 405 29.65 37.10 12.41
CA ARG A 405 29.94 38.05 13.49
C ARG A 405 29.04 39.29 13.37
N ALA A 406 28.72 39.91 14.50
CA ALA A 406 27.92 41.14 14.54
C ALA A 406 28.66 42.37 13.97
N ASP A 407 30.00 42.35 13.98
CA ASP A 407 30.87 43.40 13.42
C ASP A 407 31.09 43.25 11.91
N SER A 408 30.38 42.33 11.24
CA SER A 408 30.50 42.05 9.80
C SER A 408 31.89 41.61 9.35
N ARG A 409 32.72 41.05 10.24
CA ARG A 409 34.00 40.43 9.87
C ARG A 409 33.82 38.95 9.52
N CYS A 410 34.64 38.47 8.59
CA CYS A 410 34.60 37.09 8.08
C CYS A 410 35.99 36.62 7.62
N GLY A 411 36.14 35.34 7.29
CA GLY A 411 37.42 34.78 6.83
C GLY A 411 38.24 34.13 7.94
N ALA A 412 39.43 33.66 7.59
CA ALA A 412 40.30 32.89 8.48
C ALA A 412 40.85 33.72 9.65
N ASP A 413 41.11 35.00 9.40
CA ASP A 413 41.62 35.93 10.41
C ASP A 413 40.52 36.40 11.39
N PHE A 414 39.24 36.17 11.06
CA PHE A 414 38.09 36.63 11.84
C PHE A 414 37.10 35.48 12.10
N PRO A 415 37.48 34.45 12.87
CA PRO A 415 36.59 33.35 13.21
C PRO A 415 35.35 33.83 13.97
N ALA A 416 34.23 33.17 13.71
CA ALA A 416 32.98 33.30 14.44
C ALA A 416 32.83 32.16 15.46
N PRO A 417 32.05 32.33 16.55
CA PRO A 417 31.89 31.31 17.58
C PRO A 417 31.48 29.93 17.05
N GLY A 418 30.63 29.89 16.01
CA GLY A 418 30.17 28.68 15.34
C GLY A 418 30.84 28.37 14.00
N ALA A 419 31.85 29.13 13.56
CA ALA A 419 32.54 28.90 12.29
C ALA A 419 33.99 29.42 12.28
N ASN A 420 34.93 28.54 11.95
CA ASN A 420 36.33 28.88 11.71
C ASN A 420 36.74 28.30 10.33
N PRO A 421 36.89 29.11 9.26
CA PRO A 421 36.84 30.57 9.22
C PRO A 421 35.43 31.14 9.45
N GLY A 422 35.35 32.41 9.90
CA GLY A 422 34.10 33.13 10.07
C GLY A 422 33.38 33.32 8.74
N GLN A 423 32.04 33.24 8.75
CA GLN A 423 31.20 33.32 7.54
C GLN A 423 30.38 34.61 7.53
N CYS A 424 29.71 34.89 6.41
CA CYS A 424 28.69 35.93 6.32
C CYS A 424 27.28 35.31 6.33
N ASP A 425 26.29 36.04 6.84
CA ASP A 425 24.91 35.54 6.86
C ASP A 425 24.36 35.45 5.44
N PRO A 426 24.06 34.25 4.92
CA PRO A 426 23.59 34.06 3.55
C PRO A 426 22.20 34.65 3.27
N LYS A 427 21.44 35.03 4.31
CA LYS A 427 20.11 35.66 4.21
C LYS A 427 20.15 37.18 4.44
N SER A 428 21.29 37.73 4.82
CA SER A 428 21.46 39.17 5.06
C SER A 428 21.63 39.98 3.77
N ASP A 429 21.63 41.30 3.92
CA ASP A 429 22.03 42.27 2.89
C ASP A 429 23.53 42.26 2.58
N ARG A 430 24.34 41.47 3.31
CA ARG A 430 25.82 41.39 3.18
C ARG A 430 26.33 39.95 3.17
N PRO A 431 25.95 39.13 2.18
CA PRO A 431 26.09 37.69 2.27
C PRO A 431 27.42 37.14 1.74
N CYS A 432 28.36 38.01 1.34
CA CYS A 432 29.63 37.61 0.75
C CYS A 432 30.82 38.13 1.56
N CYS A 433 31.88 37.34 1.65
CA CYS A 433 33.12 37.70 2.34
C CYS A 433 34.20 38.13 1.34
N SER A 434 34.74 39.34 1.52
CA SER A 434 35.90 39.82 0.77
C SER A 434 37.19 39.15 1.25
N THR A 435 38.25 39.26 0.44
CA THR A 435 39.61 38.85 0.82
C THR A 435 40.17 39.62 2.02
N GLU A 436 39.67 40.84 2.26
CA GLU A 436 40.02 41.66 3.44
C GLU A 436 39.24 41.28 4.71
N GLY A 437 38.38 40.26 4.62
CA GLY A 437 37.64 39.71 5.76
C GLY A 437 36.46 40.58 6.21
N TRP A 438 35.75 41.18 5.24
CA TRP A 438 34.52 41.94 5.47
C TRP A 438 33.32 41.32 4.75
N CYS A 439 32.17 41.33 5.40
CA CYS A 439 30.89 40.94 4.83
C CYS A 439 30.28 42.10 4.03
N GLY A 440 29.93 41.84 2.77
CA GLY A 440 29.29 42.79 1.86
C GLY A 440 28.53 42.09 0.74
N ALA A 441 27.89 42.89 -0.12
CA ALA A 441 27.13 42.41 -1.28
C ALA A 441 27.64 42.93 -2.63
N SER A 442 28.71 43.75 -2.64
CA SER A 442 29.26 44.29 -3.88
C SER A 442 30.11 43.27 -4.63
N ALA A 443 30.44 43.55 -5.89
CA ALA A 443 31.34 42.70 -6.70
C ALA A 443 32.70 42.47 -6.03
N ALA A 444 33.24 43.47 -5.33
CA ALA A 444 34.48 43.37 -4.55
C ALA A 444 34.38 42.40 -3.35
N HIS A 445 33.18 41.97 -2.97
CA HIS A 445 32.92 41.03 -1.89
C HIS A 445 32.41 39.67 -2.39
N CYS A 446 31.69 39.63 -3.52
CA CYS A 446 31.02 38.42 -4.00
C CYS A 446 31.70 37.77 -5.22
N THR A 447 32.45 38.54 -6.01
CA THR A 447 32.97 38.09 -7.32
C THR A 447 34.46 38.39 -7.52
N CYS A 448 35.18 38.76 -6.47
CA CYS A 448 36.64 38.92 -6.53
C CYS A 448 37.34 37.56 -6.48
N ASP A 449 38.57 37.50 -6.96
CA ASP A 449 39.41 36.32 -6.79
C ASP A 449 39.73 36.13 -5.29
N GLY A 450 39.37 34.97 -4.74
CA GLY A 450 39.42 34.69 -3.30
C GLY A 450 38.22 35.15 -2.45
N CYS A 451 37.24 35.85 -3.04
CA CYS A 451 35.99 36.16 -2.35
C CYS A 451 35.12 34.91 -2.12
N LYS A 452 34.32 34.91 -1.06
CA LYS A 452 33.42 33.79 -0.73
C LYS A 452 31.97 34.26 -0.59
N ASP A 453 31.12 33.94 -1.56
CA ASP A 453 29.68 34.21 -1.52
C ASP A 453 28.95 33.07 -0.79
N PHE A 454 28.20 33.41 0.27
CA PHE A 454 27.45 32.43 1.06
C PHE A 454 25.99 32.28 0.63
N ARG A 455 25.48 33.12 -0.31
CA ARG A 455 24.12 32.98 -0.84
C ARG A 455 23.97 31.66 -1.58
N PRO A 456 22.81 30.99 -1.49
CA PRO A 456 22.48 29.91 -2.40
C PRO A 456 22.07 30.52 -3.76
N ALA A 457 23.00 30.71 -4.73
CA ALA A 457 22.66 31.47 -5.95
C ALA A 457 23.00 30.79 -7.28
N LYS A 458 21.98 30.26 -7.96
CA LYS A 458 22.08 29.53 -9.26
C LYS A 458 22.18 30.42 -10.50
N TRP A 459 22.03 31.73 -10.37
CA TRP A 459 22.02 32.68 -11.48
C TRP A 459 22.92 33.86 -11.15
N ARG A 460 23.49 34.48 -12.18
CA ARG A 460 24.42 35.60 -12.04
C ARG A 460 23.68 36.93 -12.20
N ALA A 461 24.10 37.92 -11.42
CA ALA A 461 23.52 39.27 -11.49
C ALA A 461 23.82 39.99 -12.82
N ASP A 462 24.89 39.60 -13.52
CA ASP A 462 25.27 40.15 -14.83
C ASP A 462 24.46 39.55 -16.00
N SER A 463 23.41 38.78 -15.70
CA SER A 463 22.58 38.08 -16.69
C SER A 463 23.39 37.13 -17.58
N ARG A 464 24.55 36.65 -17.12
CA ARG A 464 25.31 35.61 -17.82
C ARG A 464 24.89 34.22 -17.36
N CYS A 465 24.80 33.32 -18.32
CA CYS A 465 24.35 31.94 -18.15
C CYS A 465 25.17 31.01 -19.04
N GLY A 466 25.09 29.70 -18.82
CA GLY A 466 25.78 28.74 -19.70
C GLY A 466 27.22 28.42 -19.28
N ALA A 467 27.87 27.55 -20.05
CA ALA A 467 29.10 26.83 -19.67
C ALA A 467 30.28 27.75 -19.34
N ASP A 468 30.34 28.92 -19.98
CA ASP A 468 31.45 29.86 -19.84
C ASP A 468 31.27 30.84 -18.67
N PHE A 469 30.13 30.77 -17.95
CA PHE A 469 29.79 31.70 -16.86
C PHE A 469 29.24 30.93 -15.66
N SER A 470 29.86 31.08 -14.48
CA SER A 470 29.51 30.32 -13.27
C SER A 470 28.79 31.18 -12.22
N ALA A 471 27.80 30.66 -11.50
CA ALA A 471 27.15 31.35 -10.38
C ALA A 471 27.46 30.65 -9.04
N PRO A 472 27.37 31.35 -7.88
CA PRO A 472 27.65 30.81 -6.53
C PRO A 472 26.83 29.57 -6.09
N GLY A 473 25.95 29.06 -6.95
CA GLY A 473 25.06 27.92 -6.75
C GLY A 473 24.65 27.17 -8.03
N ALA A 474 25.17 27.53 -9.22
CA ALA A 474 25.05 26.71 -10.44
C ALA A 474 26.21 26.97 -11.41
N ASN A 475 26.84 25.89 -11.89
CA ASN A 475 27.87 25.91 -12.93
C ASN A 475 27.57 24.82 -13.97
N PRO A 476 27.10 25.15 -15.19
CA PRO A 476 26.89 26.50 -15.71
C PRO A 476 25.86 27.33 -14.94
N SER A 477 26.03 28.65 -14.92
CA SER A 477 25.01 29.53 -14.34
C SER A 477 23.71 29.45 -15.14
N GLN A 478 22.60 29.54 -14.42
CA GLN A 478 21.24 29.52 -14.99
C GLN A 478 20.69 30.93 -15.09
N CYS A 479 19.59 31.09 -15.83
CA CYS A 479 18.79 32.29 -15.78
C CYS A 479 17.68 32.13 -14.73
N ASP A 480 17.30 33.23 -14.07
CA ASP A 480 16.22 33.18 -13.09
C ASP A 480 14.90 32.85 -13.81
N PRO A 481 14.28 31.68 -13.54
CA PRO A 481 13.09 31.19 -14.22
C PRO A 481 11.84 32.06 -13.98
N LEU A 482 11.88 32.94 -12.97
CA LEU A 482 10.79 33.84 -12.61
C LEU A 482 11.07 35.30 -13.00
N SER A 483 12.21 35.59 -13.62
CA SER A 483 12.59 36.94 -14.08
C SER A 483 12.00 37.30 -15.45
N ASP A 484 12.18 38.56 -15.85
CA ASP A 484 11.91 39.07 -17.19
C ASP A 484 12.89 38.53 -18.26
N ARG A 485 13.90 37.75 -17.85
CA ARG A 485 14.96 37.18 -18.72
C ARG A 485 15.22 35.70 -18.41
N PRO A 486 14.23 34.82 -18.54
CA PRO A 486 14.29 33.47 -17.99
C PRO A 486 14.96 32.44 -18.91
N CYS A 487 15.50 32.84 -20.06
CA CYS A 487 16.08 31.93 -21.05
C CYS A 487 17.54 32.25 -21.32
N CYS A 488 18.37 31.23 -21.44
CA CYS A 488 19.78 31.33 -21.74
C CYS A 488 20.06 31.11 -23.23
N SER A 489 20.69 32.11 -23.88
CA SER A 489 21.18 32.00 -25.25
C SER A 489 22.43 31.13 -25.35
N THR A 490 22.77 30.73 -26.58
CA THR A 490 24.03 30.04 -26.89
C THR A 490 25.28 30.90 -26.62
N GLU A 491 25.14 32.22 -26.61
CA GLU A 491 26.20 33.18 -26.27
C GLU A 491 26.34 33.44 -24.76
N GLY A 492 25.54 32.74 -23.95
CA GLY A 492 25.61 32.78 -22.51
C GLY A 492 25.01 34.05 -21.89
N TRP A 493 23.90 34.53 -22.47
CA TRP A 493 23.13 35.65 -21.96
C TRP A 493 21.69 35.26 -21.62
N CYS A 494 21.19 35.81 -20.52
CA CYS A 494 19.80 35.67 -20.10
C CYS A 494 18.92 36.71 -20.81
N GLY A 495 17.86 36.24 -21.46
CA GLY A 495 16.87 37.06 -22.16
C GLY A 495 15.52 36.35 -22.29
N ALA A 496 14.55 37.03 -22.92
CA ALA A 496 13.19 36.53 -23.12
C ALA A 496 12.75 36.50 -24.59
N THR A 497 13.63 36.86 -25.53
CA THR A 497 13.33 36.90 -26.96
C THR A 497 13.47 35.51 -27.61
N ALA A 498 12.99 35.34 -28.84
CA ALA A 498 13.14 34.09 -29.58
C ALA A 498 14.61 33.64 -29.73
N ALA A 499 15.53 34.59 -29.86
CA ALA A 499 16.97 34.33 -29.89
C ALA A 499 17.55 33.78 -28.57
N HIS A 500 16.80 33.85 -27.47
CA HIS A 500 17.18 33.35 -26.16
C HIS A 500 16.37 32.13 -25.72
N CYS A 501 15.10 32.02 -26.13
CA CYS A 501 14.19 30.96 -25.65
C CYS A 501 13.90 29.86 -26.68
N THR A 502 14.08 30.11 -27.97
CA THR A 502 13.63 29.21 -29.05
C THR A 502 14.69 28.95 -30.11
N CYS A 503 15.96 29.24 -29.82
CA CYS A 503 17.08 28.94 -30.72
C CYS A 503 17.58 27.51 -30.55
N ASP A 504 18.23 26.96 -31.58
CA ASP A 504 18.93 25.69 -31.48
C ASP A 504 20.13 25.83 -30.51
N GLY A 505 20.09 25.10 -29.39
CA GLY A 505 21.06 25.21 -28.29
C GLY A 505 20.69 26.18 -27.14
N CYS A 506 19.58 26.92 -27.24
CA CYS A 506 19.06 27.75 -26.14
C CYS A 506 18.48 26.91 -24.99
N LYS A 507 18.48 27.44 -23.76
CA LYS A 507 17.83 26.82 -22.58
C LYS A 507 16.80 27.75 -21.95
N ASP A 508 15.53 27.39 -22.00
CA ASP A 508 14.41 28.12 -21.37
C ASP A 508 14.11 27.56 -19.98
N PHE A 509 14.10 28.40 -18.95
CA PHE A 509 13.87 27.99 -17.56
C PHE A 509 12.43 28.29 -17.05
N ARG A 510 11.52 28.81 -17.88
CA ARG A 510 10.16 29.21 -17.46
C ARG A 510 9.25 28.02 -17.08
N PRO A 511 8.40 28.14 -16.03
CA PRO A 511 7.50 27.06 -15.57
C PRO A 511 6.18 26.90 -16.36
N VAL A 512 5.92 27.71 -17.40
CA VAL A 512 4.58 27.88 -17.99
C VAL A 512 4.26 26.83 -19.07
N LYS A 513 3.25 25.98 -18.85
CA LYS A 513 2.84 24.87 -19.75
C LYS A 513 1.82 25.26 -20.84
N TRP A 514 1.30 26.48 -20.81
CA TRP A 514 0.26 26.96 -21.72
C TRP A 514 0.60 28.33 -22.28
N ARG A 515 0.13 28.62 -23.49
CA ARG A 515 0.50 29.85 -24.19
C ARG A 515 -0.53 30.95 -23.95
N ALA A 516 -0.07 32.20 -23.88
CA ALA A 516 -0.95 33.36 -23.72
C ALA A 516 -1.82 33.63 -24.95
N ASP A 517 -1.41 33.15 -26.12
CA ASP A 517 -2.16 33.23 -27.39
C ASP A 517 -3.20 32.10 -27.54
N HIS A 518 -3.44 31.33 -26.47
CA HIS A 518 -4.38 30.21 -26.45
C HIS A 518 -4.09 29.14 -27.51
N ARG A 519 -2.84 28.99 -27.96
CA ARG A 519 -2.44 27.88 -28.85
C ARG A 519 -1.96 26.67 -28.05
N CYS A 520 -2.21 25.48 -28.59
CA CYS A 520 -1.92 24.21 -27.93
C CYS A 520 -1.62 23.10 -28.95
N GLY A 521 -1.16 21.94 -28.50
CA GLY A 521 -0.82 20.80 -29.35
C GLY A 521 0.64 20.79 -29.80
N THR A 522 1.00 19.77 -30.58
CA THR A 522 2.39 19.50 -31.02
C THR A 522 2.95 20.57 -31.95
N ARG A 523 2.08 21.26 -32.70
CA ARG A 523 2.44 22.38 -33.58
C ARG A 523 2.68 23.69 -32.83
N PHE A 524 2.23 23.79 -31.57
CA PHE A 524 2.34 25.00 -30.77
C PHE A 524 2.88 24.69 -29.37
N PRO A 525 4.17 24.30 -29.24
CA PRO A 525 4.79 24.04 -27.94
C PRO A 525 4.72 25.25 -27.01
N ALA A 526 4.60 24.97 -25.72
CA ALA A 526 4.69 25.96 -24.65
C ALA A 526 6.02 25.78 -23.88
N PRO A 527 6.56 26.84 -23.24
CA PRO A 527 7.86 26.80 -22.56
C PRO A 527 8.05 25.63 -21.57
N GLY A 528 6.98 25.19 -20.91
CA GLY A 528 6.96 24.06 -19.97
C GLY A 528 6.28 22.79 -20.48
N ALA A 529 5.87 22.71 -21.75
CA ALA A 529 5.20 21.53 -22.30
C ALA A 529 5.35 21.41 -23.83
N ASN A 530 5.84 20.25 -24.29
CA ASN A 530 5.85 19.84 -25.69
C ASN A 530 5.16 18.47 -25.82
N PRO A 531 3.90 18.38 -26.29
CA PRO A 531 3.09 19.45 -26.90
C PRO A 531 2.63 20.54 -25.91
N GLY A 532 2.36 21.75 -26.44
CA GLY A 532 1.81 22.85 -25.64
C GLY A 532 0.41 22.53 -25.13
N GLN A 533 0.08 22.96 -23.91
CA GLN A 533 -1.16 22.60 -23.23
C GLN A 533 -2.09 23.80 -23.09
N CYS A 534 -3.36 23.56 -22.77
CA CYS A 534 -4.30 24.59 -22.35
C CYS A 534 -4.32 24.71 -20.83
N ASN A 535 -4.60 25.91 -20.30
CA ASN A 535 -4.67 26.10 -18.85
C ASN A 535 -5.92 25.39 -18.31
N PRO A 536 -5.76 24.35 -17.47
CA PRO A 536 -6.87 23.54 -16.99
C PRO A 536 -7.81 24.29 -16.03
N LYS A 537 -7.39 25.46 -15.53
CA LYS A 537 -8.17 26.32 -14.63
C LYS A 537 -8.73 27.58 -15.32
N SER A 538 -8.58 27.69 -16.64
CA SER A 538 -9.10 28.83 -17.41
C SER A 538 -10.45 28.54 -18.05
N ASP A 539 -11.09 29.57 -18.59
CA ASP A 539 -12.33 29.47 -19.38
C ASP A 539 -12.16 28.67 -20.69
N TRP A 540 -10.91 28.35 -21.07
CA TRP A 540 -10.54 27.68 -22.33
C TRP A 540 -9.64 26.47 -22.08
N PRO A 541 -10.12 25.41 -21.42
CA PRO A 541 -9.26 24.36 -20.92
C PRO A 541 -9.06 23.19 -21.90
N CYS A 542 -9.72 23.17 -23.05
CA CYS A 542 -9.63 22.09 -24.04
C CYS A 542 -8.85 22.51 -25.28
N CYS A 543 -7.99 21.63 -25.79
CA CYS A 543 -7.25 21.83 -27.03
C CYS A 543 -7.98 21.18 -28.21
N SER A 544 -8.35 21.98 -29.22
CA SER A 544 -8.91 21.48 -30.48
C SER A 544 -7.86 20.83 -31.37
N SER A 545 -8.30 20.03 -32.35
CA SER A 545 -7.44 19.48 -33.41
C SER A 545 -6.71 20.56 -34.23
N GLY A 546 -7.26 21.78 -34.28
CA GLY A 546 -6.64 22.96 -34.89
C GLY A 546 -5.56 23.63 -34.04
N GLY A 547 -5.31 23.15 -32.82
CA GLY A 547 -4.31 23.69 -31.90
C GLY A 547 -4.73 25.00 -31.24
N TRP A 548 -6.01 25.12 -30.89
CA TRP A 548 -6.58 26.24 -30.15
C TRP A 548 -7.21 25.79 -28.83
N CYS A 549 -7.01 26.58 -27.79
CA CYS A 549 -7.64 26.40 -26.50
C CYS A 549 -9.06 26.98 -26.53
N GLY A 550 -10.04 26.19 -26.11
CA GLY A 550 -11.44 26.58 -26.05
C GLY A 550 -12.22 25.70 -25.08
N SER A 551 -13.55 25.90 -25.02
CA SER A 551 -14.45 25.21 -24.10
C SER A 551 -15.70 24.64 -24.78
N THR A 552 -15.81 24.77 -26.10
CA THR A 552 -16.96 24.25 -26.87
C THR A 552 -16.78 22.76 -27.21
N PRO A 553 -17.83 22.03 -27.60
CA PRO A 553 -17.72 20.63 -28.03
C PRO A 553 -16.68 20.41 -29.14
N THR A 554 -16.56 21.35 -30.08
CA THR A 554 -15.53 21.30 -31.15
C THR A 554 -14.08 21.36 -30.63
N HIS A 555 -13.88 21.81 -29.38
CA HIS A 555 -12.59 21.87 -28.70
C HIS A 555 -12.39 20.73 -27.69
N CYS A 556 -13.46 20.19 -27.12
CA CYS A 556 -13.40 19.21 -26.02
C CYS A 556 -13.80 17.78 -26.42
N THR A 557 -14.55 17.58 -27.51
CA THR A 557 -15.21 16.31 -27.84
C THR A 557 -14.94 15.81 -29.28
N CYS A 558 -13.84 16.22 -29.90
CA CYS A 558 -13.38 15.67 -31.19
C CYS A 558 -12.35 14.55 -31.00
N ASP A 559 -12.14 13.72 -32.02
CA ASP A 559 -11.25 12.54 -31.96
C ASP A 559 -9.80 12.88 -31.56
N ASP A 560 -9.30 14.05 -31.99
CA ASP A 560 -7.95 14.56 -31.69
C ASP A 560 -7.95 15.67 -30.62
N CYS A 561 -9.07 15.92 -29.96
CA CYS A 561 -9.19 16.97 -28.95
C CYS A 561 -8.61 16.50 -27.61
N ARG A 562 -8.06 17.43 -26.82
CA ARG A 562 -7.53 17.12 -25.49
C ARG A 562 -8.07 18.08 -24.44
N ASP A 563 -8.93 17.57 -23.57
CA ASP A 563 -9.46 18.32 -22.42
C ASP A 563 -8.48 18.26 -21.23
N TYR A 564 -7.99 19.41 -20.78
CA TYR A 564 -7.06 19.50 -19.65
C TYR A 564 -7.77 19.73 -18.31
N ARG A 565 -9.10 19.92 -18.28
CA ARG A 565 -9.85 19.94 -17.01
C ARG A 565 -9.68 18.60 -16.34
N LEU A 566 -9.14 18.55 -15.12
CA LEU A 566 -9.20 17.33 -14.32
C LEU A 566 -10.61 17.21 -13.73
N ALA A 567 -11.56 16.76 -14.54
CA ALA A 567 -12.95 16.58 -14.14
C ALA A 567 -13.21 15.09 -13.91
N LEU A 568 -13.54 14.72 -12.67
CA LEU A 568 -13.95 13.36 -12.34
C LEU A 568 -15.38 13.06 -12.87
N TRP A 569 -16.17 14.09 -13.16
CA TRP A 569 -17.56 14.02 -13.63
C TRP A 569 -17.77 14.93 -14.84
N ARG A 570 -18.79 14.63 -15.65
CA ARG A 570 -19.08 15.33 -16.90
C ARG A 570 -20.18 16.40 -16.71
N ASP A 571 -20.06 17.51 -17.43
CA ASP A 571 -21.03 18.61 -17.39
C ASP A 571 -22.41 18.23 -17.95
N ASP A 572 -22.46 17.23 -18.83
CA ASP A 572 -23.70 16.68 -19.41
C ASP A 572 -24.43 15.68 -18.49
N GLY A 573 -23.89 15.45 -17.29
CA GLY A 573 -24.46 14.54 -16.31
C GLY A 573 -24.34 13.06 -16.68
N ARG A 574 -23.46 12.70 -17.62
CA ARG A 574 -23.17 11.31 -17.97
C ARG A 574 -22.04 10.73 -17.10
N CYS A 575 -22.09 9.43 -16.86
CA CYS A 575 -21.15 8.70 -15.99
C CYS A 575 -21.02 7.23 -16.44
N GLY A 576 -20.07 6.48 -15.87
CA GLY A 576 -19.85 5.07 -16.21
C GLY A 576 -18.73 4.84 -17.22
N THR A 577 -18.51 3.58 -17.59
CA THR A 577 -17.42 3.13 -18.46
C THR A 577 -17.51 3.67 -19.87
N ASP A 578 -18.74 3.86 -20.34
CA ASP A 578 -19.06 4.31 -21.70
C ASP A 578 -19.01 5.84 -21.82
N PHE A 579 -19.03 6.54 -20.69
CA PHE A 579 -19.02 8.00 -20.60
C PHE A 579 -17.89 8.47 -19.70
N GLN A 580 -16.67 8.32 -20.22
CA GLN A 580 -15.42 8.71 -19.58
C GLN A 580 -15.36 10.21 -19.30
N ALA A 581 -14.80 10.57 -18.14
CA ALA A 581 -14.48 11.94 -17.78
C ALA A 581 -12.96 12.13 -17.85
N SER A 582 -12.49 13.32 -18.18
CA SER A 582 -11.06 13.62 -18.40
C SER A 582 -10.16 13.31 -17.19
N GLY A 583 -10.72 13.25 -15.97
CA GLY A 583 -10.05 12.85 -14.74
C GLY A 583 -10.45 11.47 -14.19
N ALA A 584 -11.42 10.78 -14.77
CA ALA A 584 -11.91 9.49 -14.27
C ALA A 584 -12.39 8.54 -15.38
N ASN A 585 -11.79 7.35 -15.42
CA ASN A 585 -12.17 6.23 -16.28
C ASN A 585 -12.47 5.02 -15.40
N PRO A 586 -13.75 4.69 -15.12
CA PRO A 586 -14.98 5.28 -15.67
C PRO A 586 -15.32 6.68 -15.15
N GLY A 587 -16.12 7.44 -15.92
CA GLY A 587 -16.61 8.76 -15.51
C GLY A 587 -17.51 8.67 -14.27
N GLN A 588 -17.45 9.68 -13.41
CA GLN A 588 -18.13 9.69 -12.10
C GLN A 588 -19.25 10.73 -12.05
N CYS A 589 -20.05 10.70 -10.98
CA CYS A 589 -20.99 11.77 -10.63
C CYS A 589 -20.43 12.60 -9.48
N ASP A 590 -20.74 13.90 -9.45
CA ASP A 590 -20.30 14.78 -8.36
C ASP A 590 -20.95 14.35 -7.03
N PRO A 591 -20.15 13.90 -6.03
CA PRO A 591 -20.63 13.49 -4.71
C PRO A 591 -21.48 14.52 -3.98
N LYS A 592 -21.25 15.81 -4.26
CA LYS A 592 -21.83 16.95 -3.54
C LYS A 592 -22.98 17.61 -4.31
N SER A 593 -23.26 17.14 -5.52
CA SER A 593 -24.36 17.64 -6.34
C SER A 593 -25.71 17.06 -5.92
N GLU A 594 -26.78 17.63 -6.47
CA GLU A 594 -28.14 17.07 -6.36
C GLU A 594 -28.31 15.74 -7.12
N ARG A 595 -27.27 15.26 -7.82
CA ARG A 595 -27.31 14.06 -8.68
C ARG A 595 -26.09 13.16 -8.46
N PRO A 596 -25.87 12.63 -7.26
CA PRO A 596 -24.58 12.06 -6.89
C PRO A 596 -24.41 10.58 -7.23
N CYS A 597 -25.41 9.93 -7.83
CA CYS A 597 -25.36 8.50 -8.15
C CYS A 597 -25.43 8.26 -9.65
N CYS A 598 -24.65 7.30 -10.14
CA CYS A 598 -24.61 6.88 -11.53
C CYS A 598 -25.51 5.66 -11.76
N SER A 599 -26.44 5.77 -12.70
CA SER A 599 -27.27 4.65 -13.15
C SER A 599 -26.50 3.69 -14.08
N THR A 600 -27.06 2.50 -14.31
CA THR A 600 -26.55 1.54 -15.31
C THR A 600 -26.56 2.10 -16.73
N GLU A 601 -27.46 3.03 -17.02
CA GLU A 601 -27.57 3.73 -18.31
C GLU A 601 -26.58 4.91 -18.45
N GLY A 602 -25.72 5.11 -17.44
CA GLY A 602 -24.68 6.12 -17.46
C GLY A 602 -25.18 7.54 -17.27
N TRP A 603 -26.18 7.74 -16.40
CA TRP A 603 -26.69 9.05 -16.01
C TRP A 603 -26.52 9.32 -14.52
N CYS A 604 -26.19 10.57 -14.19
CA CYS A 604 -26.13 11.07 -12.83
C CYS A 604 -27.53 11.48 -12.33
N GLY A 605 -27.95 10.92 -11.20
CA GLY A 605 -29.24 11.21 -10.56
C GLY A 605 -29.24 10.86 -9.07
N ALA A 606 -30.37 11.12 -8.41
CA ALA A 606 -30.56 10.87 -6.97
C ALA A 606 -31.74 9.92 -6.66
N SER A 607 -32.44 9.41 -7.68
CA SER A 607 -33.58 8.51 -7.47
C SER A 607 -33.13 7.07 -7.15
N PRO A 608 -34.02 6.20 -6.64
CA PRO A 608 -33.71 4.78 -6.44
C PRO A 608 -33.17 4.08 -7.69
N ALA A 609 -33.67 4.44 -8.88
CA ALA A 609 -33.17 3.92 -10.15
C ALA A 609 -31.71 4.32 -10.47
N HIS A 610 -31.16 5.33 -9.77
CA HIS A 610 -29.78 5.80 -9.92
C HIS A 610 -28.89 5.40 -8.73
N CYS A 611 -29.44 5.32 -7.51
CA CYS A 611 -28.66 5.07 -6.29
C CYS A 611 -28.81 3.64 -5.74
N THR A 612 -29.89 2.92 -6.06
CA THR A 612 -30.23 1.63 -5.45
C THR A 612 -30.48 0.51 -6.47
N CYS A 613 -30.11 0.70 -7.74
CA CYS A 613 -30.25 -0.33 -8.77
C CYS A 613 -29.07 -1.31 -8.79
N HIS A 614 -29.28 -2.51 -9.33
CA HIS A 614 -28.21 -3.48 -9.54
C HIS A 614 -27.25 -2.97 -10.63
N GLY A 615 -26.02 -2.61 -10.25
CA GLY A 615 -25.02 -2.03 -11.15
C GLY A 615 -24.89 -0.50 -11.08
N CYS A 616 -25.76 0.18 -10.32
CA CYS A 616 -25.62 1.60 -10.02
C CYS A 616 -24.42 1.89 -9.11
N LYS A 617 -23.85 3.09 -9.20
CA LYS A 617 -22.70 3.52 -8.39
C LYS A 617 -22.96 4.87 -7.69
N ASP A 618 -23.00 4.87 -6.37
CA ASP A 618 -23.22 6.05 -5.53
C ASP A 618 -21.90 6.72 -5.12
N TYR A 619 -21.73 8.00 -5.47
CA TYR A 619 -20.48 8.72 -5.24
C TYR A 619 -20.47 9.59 -3.98
N ARG A 620 -21.53 9.58 -3.14
CA ARG A 620 -21.65 10.40 -1.90
C ARG A 620 -20.65 10.09 -0.76
N LEU A 621 -19.61 9.31 -1.02
CA LEU A 621 -18.63 8.86 -0.04
C LEU A 621 -17.85 10.05 0.55
N GLY A 622 -18.28 10.48 1.75
CA GLY A 622 -17.72 11.60 2.51
C GLY A 622 -18.73 12.34 3.39
N THR A 623 -20.04 12.04 3.27
CA THR A 623 -21.10 12.64 4.09
C THR A 623 -21.46 11.78 5.30
N ALA A 624 -22.13 12.35 6.30
CA ALA A 624 -22.33 11.74 7.62
C ALA A 624 -22.84 10.28 7.55
N LYS A 625 -22.13 9.37 8.21
CA LYS A 625 -22.50 7.94 8.31
C LYS A 625 -23.70 7.69 9.23
N PHE A 626 -24.03 8.68 10.05
CA PHE A 626 -25.09 8.64 11.06
C PHE A 626 -25.99 9.86 10.93
N ARG A 627 -27.28 9.67 11.22
CA ARG A 627 -28.30 10.71 11.10
C ARG A 627 -28.39 11.53 12.38
N ALA A 628 -28.63 12.83 12.26
CA ALA A 628 -28.80 13.72 13.42
C ALA A 628 -30.06 13.43 14.24
N ASP A 629 -31.07 12.78 13.64
CA ASP A 629 -32.31 12.38 14.30
C ASP A 629 -32.19 11.05 15.08
N GLY A 630 -31.00 10.44 15.10
CA GLY A 630 -30.74 9.19 15.82
C GLY A 630 -31.38 7.94 15.19
N ARG A 631 -31.79 8.00 13.92
CA ARG A 631 -32.30 6.85 13.18
C ARG A 631 -31.19 6.11 12.44
N CYS A 632 -31.38 4.80 12.26
CA CYS A 632 -30.39 3.89 11.67
C CYS A 632 -31.09 2.67 11.05
N GLY A 633 -30.35 1.81 10.35
CA GLY A 633 -30.91 0.61 9.69
C GLY A 633 -31.28 0.84 8.23
N THR A 634 -31.77 -0.22 7.58
CA THR A 634 -32.07 -0.26 6.13
C THR A 634 -33.22 0.68 5.76
N GLU A 635 -34.17 0.87 6.66
CA GLU A 635 -35.31 1.78 6.50
C GLU A 635 -34.94 3.26 6.70
N PHE A 636 -33.78 3.54 7.31
CA PHE A 636 -33.32 4.90 7.62
C PHE A 636 -31.86 5.11 7.17
N PRO A 637 -31.57 5.04 5.85
CA PRO A 637 -30.22 5.22 5.33
C PRO A 637 -29.66 6.61 5.64
N ALA A 638 -28.35 6.67 5.83
CA ALA A 638 -27.58 7.90 6.01
C ALA A 638 -26.80 8.23 4.73
N PRO A 639 -26.51 9.50 4.44
CA PRO A 639 -25.78 9.90 3.23
C PRO A 639 -24.44 9.19 3.03
N GLY A 640 -23.75 8.82 4.11
CA GLY A 640 -22.50 8.05 4.09
C GLY A 640 -22.61 6.58 4.46
N ALA A 641 -23.82 6.03 4.67
CA ALA A 641 -24.00 4.61 5.00
C ALA A 641 -25.42 4.10 4.68
N ASN A 642 -25.49 3.00 3.92
CA ASN A 642 -26.72 2.25 3.66
C ASN A 642 -26.48 0.76 3.98
N PRO A 643 -27.02 0.23 5.09
CA PRO A 643 -27.97 0.85 6.01
C PRO A 643 -27.37 2.02 6.81
N GLY A 644 -28.23 2.94 7.28
CA GLY A 644 -27.81 4.07 8.11
C GLY A 644 -27.18 3.61 9.42
N GLN A 645 -26.09 4.24 9.85
CA GLN A 645 -25.32 3.79 11.02
C GLN A 645 -25.59 4.68 12.23
N CYS A 646 -25.23 4.19 13.41
CA CYS A 646 -25.15 5.02 14.61
C CYS A 646 -23.73 5.54 14.79
N ASN A 647 -23.59 6.69 15.46
CA ASN A 647 -22.27 7.28 15.68
C ASN A 647 -21.45 6.37 16.61
N PRO A 648 -20.35 5.78 16.11
CA PRO A 648 -19.61 4.75 16.82
C PRO A 648 -18.92 5.27 18.10
N VAL A 649 -18.67 6.58 18.19
CA VAL A 649 -18.04 7.24 19.36
C VAL A 649 -19.03 7.99 20.26
N SER A 650 -20.35 7.86 20.00
CA SER A 650 -21.39 8.49 20.81
C SER A 650 -21.83 7.63 22.00
N ASP A 651 -22.67 8.20 22.87
CA ASP A 651 -23.39 7.52 23.94
C ASP A 651 -24.51 6.58 23.41
N ARG A 652 -24.73 6.53 22.09
CA ARG A 652 -25.76 5.71 21.44
C ARG A 652 -25.21 4.99 20.21
N PRO A 653 -24.22 4.10 20.37
CA PRO A 653 -23.47 3.57 19.24
C PRO A 653 -24.11 2.36 18.56
N CYS A 654 -25.25 1.86 19.05
CA CYS A 654 -25.89 0.65 18.52
C CYS A 654 -27.25 0.95 17.88
N CYS A 655 -27.55 0.30 16.77
CA CYS A 655 -28.83 0.37 16.09
C CYS A 655 -29.73 -0.79 16.49
N SER A 656 -30.90 -0.48 17.04
CA SER A 656 -31.95 -1.48 17.32
C SER A 656 -32.62 -1.97 16.04
N LYS A 657 -33.29 -3.12 16.13
CA LYS A 657 -34.16 -3.65 15.06
C LYS A 657 -35.27 -2.70 14.60
N TYR A 658 -35.60 -1.69 15.41
CA TYR A 658 -36.62 -0.67 15.08
C TYR A 658 -36.02 0.58 14.43
N GLY A 659 -34.72 0.57 14.13
CA GLY A 659 -34.03 1.64 13.43
C GLY A 659 -33.76 2.88 14.28
N TRP A 660 -33.43 2.67 15.56
CA TRP A 660 -33.05 3.70 16.52
C TRP A 660 -31.67 3.46 17.13
N CYS A 661 -30.90 4.53 17.29
CA CYS A 661 -29.62 4.53 17.96
C CYS A 661 -29.77 4.57 19.49
N GLY A 662 -29.11 3.64 20.18
CA GLY A 662 -29.10 3.54 21.63
C GLY A 662 -27.90 2.72 22.15
N ALA A 663 -27.84 2.53 23.47
CA ALA A 663 -26.76 1.81 24.15
C ALA A 663 -27.22 0.68 25.09
N THR A 664 -28.53 0.41 25.14
CA THR A 664 -29.08 -0.66 25.99
C THR A 664 -28.99 -2.02 25.30
N SER A 665 -29.20 -3.11 26.04
CA SER A 665 -29.26 -4.47 25.50
C SER A 665 -30.27 -4.60 24.33
N ALA A 666 -31.42 -3.92 24.42
CA ALA A 666 -32.41 -3.88 23.34
C ALA A 666 -31.91 -3.22 22.03
N HIS A 667 -30.79 -2.50 22.07
CA HIS A 667 -30.15 -1.83 20.93
C HIS A 667 -28.85 -2.48 20.50
N CYS A 668 -28.10 -3.11 21.42
CA CYS A 668 -26.76 -3.66 21.14
C CYS A 668 -26.70 -5.19 21.14
N THR A 669 -27.71 -5.89 21.67
CA THR A 669 -27.63 -7.35 21.92
C THR A 669 -28.84 -8.13 21.40
N CYS A 670 -29.60 -7.59 20.46
CA CYS A 670 -30.66 -8.32 19.77
C CYS A 670 -30.16 -8.96 18.46
N ASP A 671 -30.87 -9.98 17.96
CA ASP A 671 -30.43 -10.76 16.78
C ASP A 671 -30.27 -9.90 15.51
N ASP A 672 -31.05 -8.82 15.38
CA ASP A 672 -31.01 -7.88 14.25
C ASP A 672 -30.38 -6.52 14.61
N CYS A 673 -29.70 -6.41 15.76
CA CYS A 673 -29.08 -5.18 16.22
C CYS A 673 -27.67 -5.02 15.63
N MET A 674 -27.28 -3.78 15.31
CA MET A 674 -25.95 -3.47 14.74
C MET A 674 -25.17 -2.54 15.66
N ASP A 675 -24.03 -2.99 16.20
CA ASP A 675 -23.17 -2.22 17.10
C ASP A 675 -21.98 -1.61 16.33
N TYR A 676 -21.85 -0.28 16.37
CA TYR A 676 -20.87 0.45 15.56
C TYR A 676 -19.60 0.84 16.31
N ARG A 677 -19.45 0.59 17.62
CA ARG A 677 -18.30 1.05 18.43
C ARG A 677 -16.94 0.74 17.79
N PRO A 678 -15.98 1.70 17.71
CA PRO A 678 -14.69 1.46 17.10
C PRO A 678 -13.86 0.55 18.02
N GLY A 679 -13.28 -0.51 17.44
CA GLY A 679 -12.43 -1.43 18.16
C GLY A 679 -11.09 -0.80 18.57
N MET A 680 -11.09 0.03 19.61
CA MET A 680 -9.94 0.10 20.52
C MET A 680 -9.96 -1.17 21.37
N ALA A 681 -8.75 -1.69 21.59
CA ALA A 681 -8.47 -2.69 22.60
C ALA A 681 -9.33 -2.46 23.85
N LEU A 682 -10.17 -3.45 24.16
CA LEU A 682 -10.93 -3.50 25.41
C LEU A 682 -9.93 -3.59 26.56
N LEU A 683 -9.61 -2.46 27.18
CA LEU A 683 -9.32 -2.43 28.60
C LEU A 683 -10.64 -2.21 29.34
N SER A 684 -11.01 -3.26 30.09
CA SER A 684 -12.16 -3.39 30.99
C SER A 684 -13.52 -3.47 30.28
N SER A 685 -14.29 -4.56 30.32
CA SER A 685 -14.45 -5.57 31.37
C SER A 685 -15.06 -6.85 30.78
N HIS A 686 -14.60 -8.00 31.30
CA HIS A 686 -15.17 -9.35 31.22
C HIS A 686 -15.68 -9.86 29.86
N ASN A 687 -14.76 -10.43 29.08
CA ASN A 687 -14.84 -11.75 28.45
C ASN A 687 -13.72 -11.84 27.40
N VAL A 688 -12.76 -12.74 27.63
CA VAL A 688 -11.75 -13.09 26.62
C VAL A 688 -12.46 -13.85 25.51
N VAL A 689 -13.06 -13.13 24.58
CA VAL A 689 -13.56 -13.73 23.35
C VAL A 689 -12.47 -13.58 22.29
N LEU A 690 -11.84 -14.71 21.96
CA LEU A 690 -11.09 -14.95 20.73
C LEU A 690 -12.00 -14.73 19.49
N LYS A 691 -12.61 -13.56 19.30
CA LYS A 691 -13.60 -13.33 18.22
C LYS A 691 -13.00 -13.49 16.81
N ARG A 692 -11.67 -13.48 16.67
CA ARG A 692 -10.97 -13.53 15.38
C ARG A 692 -10.15 -14.79 15.16
N TYR A 693 -10.06 -15.65 16.17
CA TYR A 693 -9.28 -16.88 16.11
C TYR A 693 -10.12 -18.05 16.59
N ARG A 694 -10.14 -19.15 15.85
CA ARG A 694 -10.67 -20.44 16.30
C ARG A 694 -9.55 -21.25 16.95
N VAL A 695 -9.89 -22.05 17.96
CA VAL A 695 -8.96 -22.99 18.60
C VAL A 695 -9.23 -24.38 18.02
N MET A 696 -8.31 -24.87 17.19
CA MET A 696 -8.38 -26.20 16.58
C MET A 696 -7.61 -27.19 17.44
N MET A 697 -8.29 -28.21 17.98
CA MET A 697 -7.64 -29.28 18.76
C MET A 697 -6.81 -30.18 17.83
N LEU A 698 -5.59 -30.51 18.24
CA LEU A 698 -4.58 -31.26 17.48
C LEU A 698 -4.73 -32.78 17.60
#